data_AF-A0A2Z4KAG4-F1
#
_entry.id   AF-A0A2Z4KAG4-F1
#
_cell.length_a   1.000
_cell.length_b   1.000
_cell.length_c   1.000
_cell.angle_alpha   90.00
_cell.angle_beta   90.00
_cell.angle_gamma   90.00
#
_symmetry.space_group_name_H-M   'P 1'
#
loop_
_entity.id
_entity.type
_entity.pdbx_description
1 polymer ?
#
loop_
_entity_poly.entity_id
_entity_poly.type
_entity_poly.pdbx_seq_one_letter_code
_entity_poly.pdbx_strand_id
1 'polypeptide(L)'
;MIDQYKHQQLQIGLVSPQQIKAWANKTLPNGEVVGEVTRPSTFHYKTDKPEKDGLFCERIFGPIKSRICACGNSRASGAENEDERFCQKCGVEFVDSRIRRYQMGYIKLACPVTHVWYLKGLPSYIANLLDKPLKKLEGLVYGDFSFARPSAKKPTFLRLRGLFEDEISSCNHSISPFFSTPGFTTFRNREIATGAGAIREQLADLDLRIILENSSVEWKELEDEGYSGDEWEDRKRRIRKVFLIRRMQLAKHFIQTNVEPEWMVLCLLPVLPPELRPIVYRSGDKVVTSDINELYKRVIRRNNNLAYLLKRSELAPADLVMCQEKLVQEAVDTLLDSGSRGQPTRDGHNKVYKSLSDVIEGKEGRFRETLLGKRVDYSGRSVIVVGPSLSLHQCGLPLEIAIKLFQLFVIRDLITKRATSNVRIAKRKIWEKEPIVWEILQEVMRGHPVLLNRAPTLHRLGIQAFQPTLVEGRTICLHPLVCKGFNADFDGDQMAVHLPLSLEAQAEARLLMFSHMNLLSPAIGDPICVPTQDMLIGLYVLTIGNRRGICANRYNSCGNYPNQKVNYNNNNPKYTKDKESLFSSSYDALGAYRQKQICLDSPLWLRWKLDQRVIGLREVPIEVQYESLGTYREIYAHYLVVGNRKKEIRSIYIRTTLGHISFYREIEEAIQGFSQAYSYTI
;
A
#
# COMPACT_ATOMS: atom_id res chain seq x y z
N MET A 1 17.20 -4.75 11.76
CA MET A 1 15.89 -4.07 11.84
C MET A 1 16.18 -2.66 12.31
N ILE A 2 15.69 -1.65 11.59
CA ILE A 2 15.74 -0.27 12.08
C ILE A 2 14.79 -0.24 13.28
N ASP A 3 15.34 -0.02 14.46
CA ASP A 3 14.59 0.06 15.70
C ASP A 3 13.75 1.34 15.66
N GLN A 4 12.43 1.19 15.62
CA GLN A 4 11.48 2.31 15.46
C GLN A 4 11.58 3.29 16.64
N TYR A 5 12.12 2.86 17.78
CA TYR A 5 12.38 3.70 18.94
C TYR A 5 13.68 4.53 18.82
N LYS A 6 14.61 4.17 17.93
CA LYS A 6 15.90 4.85 17.78
C LYS A 6 15.93 5.90 16.68
N HIS A 7 15.05 5.82 15.68
CA HIS A 7 15.10 6.68 14.51
C HIS A 7 13.71 7.26 14.20
N GLN A 8 13.50 8.53 14.56
CA GLN A 8 12.23 9.24 14.34
C GLN A 8 12.08 9.85 12.94
N GLN A 9 13.20 10.04 12.23
CA GLN A 9 13.23 10.71 10.94
C GLN A 9 14.06 9.91 9.93
N LEU A 10 13.64 9.95 8.67
CA LEU A 10 14.37 9.43 7.52
C LEU A 10 14.82 10.61 6.66
N GLN A 11 16.13 10.74 6.45
CA GLN A 11 16.70 11.76 5.57
C GLN A 11 17.22 11.11 4.29
N ILE A 12 16.96 11.74 3.15
CA ILE A 12 17.47 11.35 1.84
C ILE A 12 18.29 12.53 1.31
N GLY A 13 19.44 12.25 0.70
CA GLY A 13 20.33 13.26 0.15
C GLY A 13 21.22 12.71 -0.96
N LEU A 14 21.94 13.61 -1.61
CA LEU A 14 22.99 13.24 -2.57
C LEU A 14 24.14 12.54 -1.85
N VAL A 15 24.81 11.65 -2.56
CA VAL A 15 25.86 10.80 -2.01
C VAL A 15 27.21 11.28 -2.53
N SER A 16 28.15 11.54 -1.61
CA SER A 16 29.51 11.89 -1.99
C SER A 16 30.29 10.65 -2.46
N PRO A 17 31.31 10.80 -3.34
CA PRO A 17 32.17 9.68 -3.73
C PRO A 17 32.88 9.01 -2.53
N GLN A 18 33.19 9.78 -1.49
CA GLN A 18 33.79 9.27 -0.25
C GLN A 18 32.82 8.38 0.51
N GLN A 19 31.53 8.76 0.55
CA GLN A 19 30.49 7.95 1.19
C GLN A 19 30.23 6.64 0.45
N ILE A 20 30.26 6.65 -0.89
CA ILE A 20 30.17 5.41 -1.70
C ILE A 20 31.32 4.46 -1.37
N LYS A 21 32.55 4.99 -1.27
CA LYS A 21 33.72 4.20 -0.84
C LYS A 21 33.52 3.65 0.58
N ALA A 22 33.01 4.46 1.51
CA ALA A 22 32.78 4.01 2.88
C ALA A 22 31.78 2.83 2.97
N TRP A 23 30.76 2.80 2.10
CA TRP A 23 29.79 1.69 2.07
C TRP A 23 30.35 0.40 1.48
N ALA A 24 31.27 0.51 0.53
CA ALA A 24 31.71 -0.61 -0.28
C ALA A 24 33.10 -1.15 0.11
N ASN A 25 33.98 -0.30 0.64
CA ASN A 25 35.35 -0.66 0.99
C ASN A 25 35.40 -1.58 2.21
N LYS A 26 36.24 -2.60 2.11
CA LYS A 26 36.70 -3.43 3.21
C LYS A 26 38.21 -3.47 3.20
N THR A 27 38.83 -3.22 4.35
CA THR A 27 40.26 -3.39 4.54
C THR A 27 40.53 -4.82 4.97
N LEU A 28 41.31 -5.54 4.18
CA LEU A 28 41.79 -6.87 4.53
C LEU A 28 42.98 -6.78 5.51
N PRO A 29 43.32 -7.86 6.25
CA PRO A 29 44.45 -7.87 7.19
C PRO A 29 45.80 -7.58 6.54
N ASN A 30 45.93 -7.82 5.23
CA ASN A 30 47.12 -7.50 4.43
C ASN A 30 47.23 -6.01 4.05
N GLY A 31 46.28 -5.16 4.49
CA GLY A 31 46.20 -3.74 4.14
C GLY A 31 45.54 -3.46 2.78
N GLU A 32 45.10 -4.47 2.04
CA GLU A 32 44.45 -4.31 0.74
C GLU A 32 42.99 -3.83 0.93
N VAL A 33 42.60 -2.80 0.19
CA VAL A 33 41.22 -2.29 0.17
C VAL A 33 40.45 -2.99 -0.95
N VAL A 34 39.41 -3.73 -0.59
CA VAL A 34 38.52 -4.46 -1.50
C VAL A 34 37.16 -3.78 -1.54
N GLY A 35 36.54 -3.71 -2.71
CA GLY A 35 35.21 -3.10 -2.88
C GLY A 35 34.88 -2.79 -4.34
N GLU A 36 35.92 -2.66 -5.17
CA GLU A 36 35.82 -2.35 -6.59
C GLU A 36 35.47 -3.59 -7.44
N VAL A 37 34.44 -3.47 -8.26
CA VAL A 37 34.08 -4.47 -9.28
C VAL A 37 34.74 -4.08 -10.60
N THR A 38 35.73 -4.87 -11.03
CA THR A 38 36.53 -4.57 -12.23
C THR A 38 36.13 -5.42 -13.43
N ARG A 39 35.67 -6.66 -13.20
CA ARG A 39 35.34 -7.61 -14.27
C ARG A 39 33.82 -7.68 -14.50
N PRO A 40 33.36 -7.77 -15.77
CA PRO A 40 31.95 -7.98 -16.07
C PRO A 40 31.50 -9.43 -15.84
N SER A 41 32.39 -10.31 -15.39
CA SER A 41 32.07 -11.72 -15.21
C SER A 41 31.18 -11.96 -13.99
N THR A 42 30.46 -13.08 -14.02
CA THR A 42 29.49 -13.47 -12.99
C THR A 42 29.93 -14.77 -12.32
N PHE A 43 29.49 -15.91 -12.86
CA PHE A 43 29.91 -17.24 -12.46
C PHE A 43 30.74 -17.89 -13.57
N HIS A 44 31.71 -18.70 -13.17
CA HIS A 44 32.51 -19.46 -14.10
C HIS A 44 31.73 -20.69 -14.59
N TYR A 45 31.56 -20.81 -15.92
CA TYR A 45 30.69 -21.80 -16.58
C TYR A 45 30.91 -23.27 -16.15
N LYS A 46 32.14 -23.70 -15.84
CA LYS A 46 32.43 -25.08 -15.40
C LYS A 46 32.27 -25.33 -13.91
N THR A 47 32.61 -24.36 -13.07
CA THR A 47 32.76 -24.56 -11.63
C THR A 47 31.57 -24.03 -10.84
N ASP A 48 30.70 -23.26 -11.50
CA ASP A 48 29.57 -22.53 -10.89
C ASP A 48 30.00 -21.71 -9.66
N LYS A 49 31.27 -21.29 -9.65
CA LYS A 49 31.84 -20.43 -8.62
C LYS A 49 31.88 -18.99 -9.13
N PRO A 50 31.63 -18.00 -8.25
CA PRO A 50 31.71 -16.61 -8.64
C PRO A 50 33.15 -16.24 -9.01
N GLU A 51 33.31 -15.50 -10.10
CA GLU A 51 34.63 -15.05 -10.52
C GLU A 51 35.21 -13.98 -9.59
N LYS A 52 36.53 -13.97 -9.47
CA LYS A 52 37.26 -12.94 -8.70
C LYS A 52 37.06 -11.57 -9.35
N ASP A 53 36.80 -10.57 -8.51
CA ASP A 53 36.56 -9.16 -8.88
C ASP A 53 35.40 -8.94 -9.88
N GLY A 54 34.55 -9.95 -10.04
CA GLY A 54 33.31 -9.89 -10.82
C GLY A 54 32.10 -9.47 -10.01
N LEU A 55 30.94 -9.45 -10.66
CA LEU A 55 29.67 -8.96 -10.10
C LEU A 55 29.14 -9.78 -8.92
N PHE A 56 29.66 -10.99 -8.68
CA PHE A 56 29.22 -11.88 -7.59
C PHE A 56 30.35 -12.27 -6.64
N CYS A 57 31.51 -11.62 -6.75
CA CYS A 57 32.73 -11.96 -6.03
C CYS A 57 32.50 -12.07 -4.51
N GLU A 58 32.86 -13.21 -3.93
CA GLU A 58 32.72 -13.45 -2.48
C GLU A 58 33.63 -12.54 -1.65
N ARG A 59 34.77 -12.13 -2.21
CA ARG A 59 35.72 -11.23 -1.54
C ARG A 59 35.12 -9.84 -1.33
N ILE A 60 34.31 -9.37 -2.28
CA ILE A 60 33.65 -8.06 -2.23
C ILE A 60 32.36 -8.15 -1.40
N PHE A 61 31.45 -9.04 -1.78
CA PHE A 61 30.08 -9.05 -1.26
C PHE A 61 29.86 -9.98 -0.05
N GLY A 62 30.80 -10.89 0.23
CA GLY A 62 30.70 -11.90 1.28
C GLY A 62 30.40 -13.32 0.77
N PRO A 63 30.41 -14.33 1.66
CA PRO A 63 30.36 -15.75 1.28
C PRO A 63 28.97 -16.23 0.84
N ILE A 64 28.89 -17.17 -0.11
CA ILE A 64 27.61 -17.74 -0.59
C ILE A 64 26.95 -18.61 0.49
N LYS A 65 27.74 -19.44 1.17
CA LYS A 65 27.30 -20.28 2.28
C LYS A 65 27.84 -19.72 3.58
N SER A 66 27.01 -19.66 4.62
CA SER A 66 27.42 -19.13 5.92
C SER A 66 28.69 -19.82 6.43
N ARG A 67 29.69 -19.02 6.83
CA ARG A 67 30.96 -19.47 7.43
C ARG A 67 31.85 -20.35 6.53
N ILE A 68 31.57 -20.44 5.23
CA ILE A 68 32.39 -21.15 4.26
C ILE A 68 32.98 -20.14 3.28
N CYS A 69 34.29 -20.14 3.11
CA CYS A 69 34.96 -19.26 2.14
C CYS A 69 34.98 -19.87 0.73
N ALA A 70 35.35 -19.07 -0.29
CA ALA A 70 35.45 -19.52 -1.69
C ALA A 70 36.36 -20.75 -1.91
N CYS A 71 37.40 -20.90 -1.07
CA CYS A 71 38.32 -22.04 -1.11
C CYS A 71 37.72 -23.34 -0.54
N GLY A 72 36.58 -23.27 0.16
CA GLY A 72 35.94 -24.40 0.83
C GLY A 72 36.36 -24.59 2.29
N ASN A 73 37.25 -23.73 2.83
CA ASN A 73 37.59 -23.77 4.24
C ASN A 73 36.40 -23.23 5.06
N SER A 74 36.18 -23.82 6.23
CA SER A 74 35.17 -23.38 7.20
C SER A 74 35.82 -23.22 8.58
N ARG A 75 35.26 -22.34 9.42
CA ARG A 75 35.75 -22.07 10.77
C ARG A 75 34.72 -22.51 11.80
N ALA A 76 35.18 -23.15 12.88
CA ALA A 76 34.36 -23.49 14.04
C ALA A 76 33.99 -22.21 14.83
N SER A 77 32.81 -22.19 15.46
CA SER A 77 32.33 -21.03 16.24
C SER A 77 33.28 -20.73 17.41
N GLY A 78 33.85 -19.52 17.49
CA GLY A 78 34.40 -19.01 18.76
C GLY A 78 35.82 -18.44 18.77
N ALA A 79 36.35 -17.88 17.68
CA ALA A 79 37.67 -17.23 17.74
C ALA A 79 37.58 -15.75 17.34
N GLU A 80 38.00 -14.90 18.29
CA GLU A 80 37.68 -13.46 18.39
C GLU A 80 38.74 -12.54 17.76
N ASN A 81 39.84 -13.10 17.24
CA ASN A 81 40.90 -12.30 16.62
C ASN A 81 40.47 -11.73 15.25
N GLU A 82 40.71 -10.43 15.02
CA GLU A 82 40.36 -9.71 13.78
C GLU A 82 41.08 -10.27 12.55
N ASP A 83 42.35 -10.67 12.70
CA ASP A 83 43.17 -11.23 11.61
C ASP A 83 42.68 -12.60 11.12
N GLU A 84 41.93 -13.32 11.96
CA GLU A 84 41.35 -14.63 11.63
C GLU A 84 39.92 -14.53 11.06
N ARG A 85 39.40 -13.30 10.91
CA ARG A 85 38.07 -13.05 10.33
C ARG A 85 38.05 -13.29 8.82
N PHE A 86 39.20 -13.13 8.16
CA PHE A 86 39.35 -13.31 6.72
C PHE A 86 40.17 -14.55 6.40
N CYS A 87 39.83 -15.22 5.29
CA CYS A 87 40.65 -16.32 4.81
C CYS A 87 41.95 -15.79 4.19
N GLN A 88 43.12 -16.22 4.70
CA GLN A 88 44.43 -15.82 4.17
C GLN A 88 44.65 -16.15 2.68
N LYS A 89 43.96 -17.17 2.15
CA LYS A 89 44.12 -17.60 0.74
C LYS A 89 43.23 -16.85 -0.24
N CYS A 90 41.96 -16.57 0.12
CA CYS A 90 40.98 -15.95 -0.80
C CYS A 90 40.50 -14.56 -0.36
N GLY A 91 40.84 -14.11 0.83
CA GLY A 91 40.39 -12.82 1.39
C GLY A 91 38.89 -12.76 1.70
N VAL A 92 38.17 -13.89 1.67
CA VAL A 92 36.73 -13.91 1.98
C VAL A 92 36.53 -13.92 3.49
N GLU A 93 35.58 -13.11 3.94
CA GLU A 93 35.18 -12.96 5.33
C GLU A 93 34.33 -14.16 5.80
N PHE A 94 34.65 -14.72 6.98
CA PHE A 94 33.90 -15.83 7.59
C PHE A 94 32.64 -15.33 8.33
N VAL A 95 31.63 -14.92 7.57
CA VAL A 95 30.35 -14.41 8.10
C VAL A 95 29.14 -15.19 7.57
N ASP A 96 27.95 -14.87 8.07
CA ASP A 96 26.71 -15.39 7.51
C ASP A 96 26.49 -14.87 6.09
N SER A 97 25.96 -15.72 5.22
CA SER A 97 25.67 -15.35 3.82
C SER A 97 24.66 -14.21 3.68
N ARG A 98 23.91 -13.91 4.75
CA ARG A 98 22.99 -12.76 4.84
C ARG A 98 23.67 -11.43 4.52
N ILE A 99 24.98 -11.29 4.75
CA ILE A 99 25.72 -10.06 4.45
C ILE A 99 25.62 -9.70 2.95
N ARG A 100 25.47 -10.68 2.06
CA ARG A 100 25.32 -10.48 0.60
C ARG A 100 24.02 -9.75 0.20
N ARG A 101 23.11 -9.52 1.16
CA ARG A 101 21.90 -8.69 0.99
C ARG A 101 22.15 -7.21 1.27
N TYR A 102 23.23 -6.88 1.98
CA TYR A 102 23.49 -5.54 2.49
C TYR A 102 24.81 -4.95 1.97
N GLN A 103 25.81 -5.79 1.74
CA GLN A 103 27.13 -5.34 1.29
C GLN A 103 27.06 -4.78 -0.13
N MET A 104 27.42 -3.51 -0.28
CA MET A 104 27.52 -2.83 -1.57
C MET A 104 28.92 -3.02 -2.17
N GLY A 105 29.00 -2.89 -3.49
CA GLY A 105 30.25 -2.73 -4.22
C GLY A 105 30.27 -1.37 -4.92
N TYR A 106 31.34 -1.04 -5.63
CA TYR A 106 31.36 0.12 -6.53
C TYR A 106 32.14 -0.17 -7.81
N ILE A 107 31.87 0.60 -8.86
CA ILE A 107 32.64 0.64 -10.10
C ILE A 107 33.30 2.00 -10.17
N LYS A 108 34.62 2.05 -10.35
CA LYS A 108 35.35 3.27 -10.62
C LYS A 108 35.22 3.63 -12.10
N LEU A 109 34.57 4.75 -12.39
CA LEU A 109 34.39 5.20 -13.77
C LEU A 109 35.69 5.83 -14.29
N ALA A 110 36.01 5.56 -15.55
CA ALA A 110 37.19 6.09 -16.24
C ALA A 110 37.02 7.58 -16.59
N CYS A 111 35.79 8.01 -16.86
CA CYS A 111 35.38 9.41 -17.02
C CYS A 111 34.25 9.73 -16.03
N PRO A 112 34.11 10.99 -15.55
CA PRO A 112 32.92 11.43 -14.83
C PRO A 112 31.67 11.26 -15.70
N VAL A 113 30.53 10.97 -15.09
CA VAL A 113 29.25 10.71 -15.76
C VAL A 113 28.14 11.48 -15.05
N THR A 114 27.32 12.25 -15.77
CA THR A 114 26.18 12.94 -15.15
C THR A 114 25.10 11.93 -14.74
N HIS A 115 24.49 12.12 -13.57
CA HIS A 115 23.32 11.32 -13.21
C HIS A 115 22.09 11.79 -14.01
N VAL A 116 21.42 10.84 -14.66
CA VAL A 116 20.34 11.11 -15.62
C VAL A 116 19.16 11.88 -15.02
N TRP A 117 18.74 11.56 -13.78
CA TRP A 117 17.68 12.31 -13.08
C TRP A 117 17.97 13.80 -12.92
N TYR A 118 19.23 14.21 -12.65
CA TYR A 118 19.56 15.62 -12.42
C TYR A 118 19.79 16.39 -13.72
N LEU A 119 20.23 15.70 -14.78
CA LEU A 119 20.41 16.30 -16.10
C LEU A 119 19.08 16.39 -16.85
N LYS A 120 18.33 15.29 -16.97
CA LYS A 120 17.16 15.16 -17.83
C LYS A 120 15.81 15.26 -17.14
N GLY A 121 15.77 15.13 -15.81
CA GLY A 121 14.54 15.38 -15.06
C GLY A 121 14.00 16.76 -15.37
N LEU A 122 12.69 16.90 -15.56
CA LEU A 122 12.06 18.18 -15.87
C LEU A 122 11.40 18.73 -14.60
N PRO A 123 11.79 19.92 -14.10
CA PRO A 123 12.86 20.80 -14.60
C PRO A 123 14.27 20.30 -14.23
N SER A 124 15.26 20.55 -15.08
CA SER A 124 16.62 20.04 -14.90
C SER A 124 17.37 20.80 -13.80
N TYR A 125 17.85 20.07 -12.80
CA TYR A 125 18.56 20.62 -11.66
C TYR A 125 19.89 21.25 -12.07
N ILE A 126 20.65 20.55 -12.92
CA ILE A 126 21.94 21.03 -13.44
C ILE A 126 21.72 22.27 -14.32
N ALA A 127 20.71 22.25 -15.19
CA ALA A 127 20.39 23.39 -16.06
C ALA A 127 19.97 24.63 -15.26
N ASN A 128 19.17 24.44 -14.20
CA ASN A 128 18.73 25.53 -13.34
C ASN A 128 19.89 26.18 -12.57
N LEU A 129 20.83 25.38 -12.04
CA LEU A 129 21.99 25.90 -11.32
C LEU A 129 22.95 26.67 -12.25
N LEU A 130 23.26 26.09 -13.42
CA LEU A 130 24.21 26.66 -14.37
C LEU A 130 23.63 27.77 -15.25
N ASP A 131 22.32 28.01 -15.20
CA ASP A 131 21.61 28.98 -16.06
C ASP A 131 21.92 28.80 -17.54
N LYS A 132 21.77 27.55 -17.99
CA LYS A 132 21.98 27.16 -19.38
C LYS A 132 20.77 26.37 -19.89
N PRO A 133 20.43 26.52 -21.18
CA PRO A 133 19.36 25.71 -21.77
C PRO A 133 19.76 24.24 -21.75
N LEU A 134 18.80 23.36 -21.43
CA LEU A 134 19.01 21.91 -21.34
C LEU A 134 19.66 21.34 -22.60
N LYS A 135 19.21 21.75 -23.79
CA LYS A 135 19.78 21.30 -25.08
C LYS A 135 21.29 21.54 -25.18
N LYS A 136 21.80 22.64 -24.62
CA LYS A 136 23.24 22.96 -24.63
C LYS A 136 24.03 22.04 -23.69
N LEU A 137 23.46 21.70 -22.53
CA LEU A 137 24.07 20.76 -21.60
C LEU A 137 24.00 19.31 -22.11
N GLU A 138 22.89 18.92 -22.76
CA GLU A 138 22.81 17.63 -23.46
C GLU A 138 23.82 17.55 -24.62
N GLY A 139 24.00 18.65 -25.37
CA GLY A 139 25.05 18.75 -26.38
C GLY A 139 26.46 18.56 -25.80
N LEU A 140 26.72 19.08 -24.60
CA LEU A 140 27.99 18.88 -23.88
C LEU A 140 28.23 17.45 -23.42
N VAL A 141 27.18 16.76 -22.97
CA VAL A 141 27.27 15.41 -22.42
C VAL A 141 27.24 14.33 -23.50
N TYR A 142 26.42 14.52 -24.54
CA TYR A 142 26.13 13.50 -25.55
C TYR A 142 26.57 13.87 -26.98
N GLY A 143 26.93 15.13 -27.22
CA GLY A 143 27.31 15.66 -28.53
C GLY A 143 28.82 15.57 -28.79
N ASP A 144 29.19 15.75 -30.06
CA ASP A 144 30.55 15.46 -30.54
C ASP A 144 31.53 16.63 -30.26
N PHE A 145 31.09 17.89 -30.35
CA PHE A 145 31.91 19.08 -30.06
C PHE A 145 31.07 20.20 -29.46
N SER A 146 31.39 20.58 -28.23
CA SER A 146 30.90 21.81 -27.64
C SER A 146 31.96 22.32 -26.69
N PHE A 147 32.40 23.57 -26.91
CA PHE A 147 33.31 24.24 -26.00
C PHE A 147 32.64 24.42 -24.64
N ALA A 148 33.13 23.70 -23.63
CA ALA A 148 33.03 24.23 -22.28
C ALA A 148 33.89 25.49 -22.21
N ARG A 149 33.42 26.53 -21.52
CA ARG A 149 34.24 27.71 -21.24
C ARG A 149 35.56 27.24 -20.57
N PRO A 150 36.71 27.86 -20.88
CA PRO A 150 37.97 27.48 -20.27
C PRO A 150 37.85 27.57 -18.74
N SER A 151 38.29 26.52 -18.05
CA SER A 151 38.40 26.45 -16.59
C SER A 151 39.51 27.37 -16.05
N ALA A 152 40.41 27.85 -16.91
CA ALA A 152 41.39 28.86 -16.55
C ALA A 152 40.81 30.29 -16.63
N LYS A 153 40.94 31.07 -15.54
CA LYS A 153 40.56 32.49 -15.44
C LYS A 153 41.22 33.43 -16.49
N LYS A 154 42.11 32.94 -17.34
CA LYS A 154 42.77 33.70 -18.43
C LYS A 154 42.70 32.91 -19.75
N PRO A 155 41.65 33.10 -20.57
CA PRO A 155 41.59 32.53 -21.92
C PRO A 155 42.55 33.26 -22.87
N THR A 156 43.21 32.53 -23.77
CA THR A 156 43.97 33.15 -24.87
C THR A 156 43.03 33.74 -25.94
N PHE A 157 41.79 33.24 -25.99
CA PHE A 157 40.79 33.49 -27.03
C PHE A 157 39.75 34.59 -26.74
N LEU A 158 40.07 35.61 -25.93
CA LEU A 158 39.15 36.73 -25.68
C LEU A 158 38.86 37.61 -26.93
N ARG A 159 39.65 37.50 -28.01
CA ARG A 159 39.53 38.34 -29.21
C ARG A 159 38.64 37.80 -30.35
N LEU A 160 38.21 36.54 -30.32
CA LEU A 160 37.49 35.90 -31.45
C LEU A 160 36.05 35.46 -31.10
N ARG A 161 35.52 35.89 -29.96
CA ARG A 161 34.29 35.38 -29.35
C ARG A 161 33.01 35.61 -30.16
N GLY A 162 32.99 36.56 -31.09
CA GLY A 162 31.79 36.94 -31.86
C GLY A 162 31.52 36.14 -33.13
N LEU A 163 32.43 35.23 -33.55
CA LEU A 163 32.35 34.56 -34.86
C LEU A 163 31.89 33.09 -34.82
N PHE A 164 31.74 32.49 -33.63
CA PHE A 164 31.68 31.02 -33.50
C PHE A 164 30.44 30.48 -32.75
N GLU A 165 29.41 31.29 -32.51
CA GLU A 165 28.27 30.84 -31.69
C GLU A 165 27.36 29.81 -32.40
N ASP A 166 27.27 29.81 -33.74
CA ASP A 166 26.27 28.99 -34.47
C ASP A 166 26.83 27.99 -35.51
N GLU A 167 28.13 27.99 -35.83
CA GLU A 167 28.74 27.10 -36.85
C GLU A 167 29.83 26.19 -36.26
N ILE A 168 29.45 25.25 -35.39
CA ILE A 168 30.42 24.42 -34.64
C ILE A 168 30.68 23.05 -35.32
N SER A 169 29.74 22.53 -36.11
CA SER A 169 29.93 21.25 -36.81
C SER A 169 31.02 21.28 -37.89
N SER A 170 31.35 22.45 -38.42
CA SER A 170 32.38 22.68 -39.45
C SER A 170 33.78 22.94 -38.87
N CYS A 171 33.91 23.17 -37.55
CA CYS A 171 35.11 23.76 -36.95
C CYS A 171 36.33 22.82 -36.90
N ASN A 172 36.14 21.50 -36.92
CA ASN A 172 37.26 20.54 -36.93
C ASN A 172 38.07 20.59 -38.22
N HIS A 173 37.42 20.91 -39.34
CA HIS A 173 38.11 21.02 -40.63
C HIS A 173 38.80 22.38 -40.78
N SER A 174 38.32 23.42 -40.08
CA SER A 174 38.87 24.78 -40.19
C SER A 174 39.95 25.10 -39.16
N ILE A 175 39.92 24.58 -37.93
CA ILE A 175 40.92 24.91 -36.89
C ILE A 175 42.12 23.95 -36.86
N SER A 176 41.89 22.66 -37.13
CA SER A 176 42.93 21.63 -37.20
C SER A 176 44.15 21.99 -38.09
N PRO A 177 43.97 22.65 -39.26
CA PRO A 177 45.09 23.05 -40.11
C PRO A 177 46.01 24.11 -39.49
N PHE A 178 45.54 24.91 -38.52
CA PHE A 178 46.29 26.03 -37.95
C PHE A 178 47.22 25.64 -36.80
N PHE A 179 47.18 24.38 -36.35
CA PHE A 179 48.00 23.89 -35.25
C PHE A 179 48.78 22.64 -35.68
N SER A 180 50.03 22.51 -35.22
CA SER A 180 50.71 21.20 -35.27
C SER A 180 49.92 20.19 -34.41
N THR A 181 49.94 18.90 -34.77
CA THR A 181 49.25 17.84 -34.01
C THR A 181 49.52 17.91 -32.48
N PRO A 182 50.77 18.12 -32.01
CA PRO A 182 51.03 18.35 -30.58
C PRO A 182 50.56 19.73 -30.09
N GLY A 183 50.66 20.79 -30.89
CA GLY A 183 50.16 22.12 -30.53
C GLY A 183 48.64 22.16 -30.33
N PHE A 184 47.88 21.44 -31.16
CA PHE A 184 46.43 21.32 -31.07
C PHE A 184 46.00 20.55 -29.82
N THR A 185 46.69 19.45 -29.48
CA THR A 185 46.40 18.69 -28.25
C THR A 185 46.69 19.51 -26.99
N THR A 186 47.77 20.30 -26.99
CA THR A 186 48.13 21.19 -25.86
C THR A 186 47.13 22.33 -25.70
N PHE A 187 46.64 22.88 -26.81
CA PHE A 187 45.58 23.88 -26.86
C PHE A 187 44.24 23.30 -26.37
N ARG A 188 43.84 22.13 -26.87
CA ARG A 188 42.60 21.42 -26.49
C ARG A 188 42.56 21.11 -25.00
N ASN A 189 43.64 20.58 -24.43
CA ASN A 189 43.73 20.27 -23.00
C ASN A 189 43.70 21.51 -22.10
N ARG A 190 44.04 22.69 -22.63
CA ARG A 190 43.99 23.97 -21.88
C ARG A 190 42.65 24.69 -22.00
N GLU A 191 41.99 24.64 -23.16
CA GLU A 191 40.85 25.51 -23.47
C GLU A 191 39.52 24.77 -23.69
N ILE A 192 39.53 23.43 -23.86
CA ILE A 192 38.33 22.64 -24.18
C ILE A 192 38.15 21.53 -23.14
N ALA A 193 37.20 21.73 -22.23
CA ALA A 193 36.67 20.64 -21.41
C ALA A 193 35.43 20.05 -22.12
N THR A 194 35.33 18.72 -22.13
CA THR A 194 34.24 18.00 -22.81
C THR A 194 33.52 17.05 -21.85
N GLY A 195 32.29 16.65 -22.21
CA GLY A 195 31.52 15.66 -21.49
C GLY A 195 31.03 16.12 -20.11
N ALA A 196 30.70 15.13 -19.28
CA ALA A 196 30.26 15.34 -17.90
C ALA A 196 31.36 15.89 -16.98
N GLY A 197 32.65 15.71 -17.34
CA GLY A 197 33.77 16.31 -16.61
C GLY A 197 33.70 17.84 -16.61
N ALA A 198 33.40 18.44 -17.76
CA ALA A 198 33.23 19.88 -17.88
C ALA A 198 32.06 20.43 -17.04
N ILE A 199 30.97 19.66 -16.93
CA ILE A 199 29.84 20.04 -16.07
C ILE A 199 30.26 19.99 -14.61
N ARG A 200 31.02 18.97 -14.22
CA ARG A 200 31.51 18.85 -12.84
C ARG A 200 32.38 20.04 -12.45
N GLU A 201 33.35 20.42 -13.29
CA GLU A 201 34.19 21.60 -13.04
C GLU A 201 33.35 22.87 -12.93
N GLN A 202 32.39 23.07 -13.84
CA GLN A 202 31.47 24.22 -13.78
C GLN A 202 30.63 24.24 -12.51
N LEU A 203 30.24 23.09 -11.97
CA LEU A 203 29.48 22.98 -10.72
C LEU A 203 30.38 23.19 -9.49
N ALA A 204 31.63 22.73 -9.54
CA ALA A 204 32.61 22.90 -8.46
C ALA A 204 33.06 24.36 -8.32
N ASP A 205 33.13 25.11 -9.42
CA ASP A 205 33.49 26.53 -9.43
C ASP A 205 32.33 27.47 -9.00
N LEU A 206 31.13 26.95 -8.73
CA LEU A 206 29.98 27.77 -8.34
C LEU A 206 30.07 28.24 -6.88
N ASP A 207 29.99 29.55 -6.69
CA ASP A 207 29.65 30.11 -5.39
C ASP A 207 28.12 30.25 -5.25
N LEU A 208 27.54 29.37 -4.43
CA LEU A 208 26.09 29.32 -4.19
C LEU A 208 25.55 30.61 -3.56
N ARG A 209 26.36 31.33 -2.77
CA ARG A 209 25.92 32.59 -2.13
C ARG A 209 25.79 33.70 -3.17
N ILE A 210 26.79 33.82 -4.04
CA ILE A 210 26.77 34.77 -5.16
C ILE A 210 25.60 34.49 -6.10
N ILE A 211 25.31 33.22 -6.39
CA ILE A 211 24.13 32.86 -7.22
C ILE A 211 22.83 33.32 -6.58
N LEU A 212 22.70 33.16 -5.26
CA LEU A 212 21.51 33.54 -4.53
C LEU A 212 21.33 35.06 -4.51
N GLU A 213 22.39 35.81 -4.24
CA GLU A 213 22.40 37.28 -4.28
C GLU A 213 22.06 37.78 -5.69
N ASN A 214 22.78 37.33 -6.72
CA ASN A 214 22.55 37.74 -8.10
C ASN A 214 21.14 37.40 -8.58
N SER A 215 20.64 36.20 -8.28
CA SER A 215 19.29 35.78 -8.67
C SER A 215 18.22 36.59 -7.95
N SER A 216 18.48 37.03 -6.72
CA SER A 216 17.56 37.88 -5.95
C SER A 216 17.50 39.30 -6.48
N VAL A 217 18.63 39.85 -6.94
CA VAL A 217 18.71 41.17 -7.59
C VAL A 217 17.99 41.12 -8.93
N GLU A 218 18.30 40.15 -9.79
CA GLU A 218 17.65 39.98 -11.09
C GLU A 218 16.13 39.80 -10.94
N TRP A 219 15.68 39.10 -9.90
CA TRP A 219 14.25 38.91 -9.66
C TRP A 219 13.54 40.21 -9.28
N LYS A 220 14.18 41.08 -8.49
CA LYS A 220 13.66 42.42 -8.11
C LYS A 220 13.64 43.37 -9.30
N GLU A 221 14.70 43.39 -10.11
CA GLU A 221 14.76 44.21 -11.33
C GLU A 221 13.59 43.87 -12.27
N LEU A 222 13.32 42.58 -12.47
CA LEU A 222 12.17 42.13 -13.27
C LEU A 222 10.81 42.47 -12.64
N GLU A 223 10.74 42.76 -11.33
CA GLU A 223 9.55 43.24 -10.63
C GLU A 223 9.34 44.74 -10.80
N ASP A 224 10.41 45.51 -10.70
CA ASP A 224 10.39 46.97 -10.85
C ASP A 224 10.09 47.41 -12.29
N GLU A 225 10.48 46.62 -13.30
CA GLU A 225 10.24 46.92 -14.73
C GLU A 225 8.75 46.91 -15.17
N GLY A 226 7.80 46.54 -14.30
CA GLY A 226 6.35 46.62 -14.57
C GLY A 226 5.86 45.86 -15.82
N TYR A 227 4.62 46.11 -16.24
CA TYR A 227 4.04 45.52 -17.46
C TYR A 227 4.42 46.35 -18.71
N SER A 228 5.03 45.72 -19.72
CA SER A 228 5.44 46.42 -20.96
C SER A 228 4.29 46.55 -21.95
N GLY A 229 3.21 45.78 -21.77
CA GLY A 229 2.04 45.74 -22.65
C GLY A 229 2.13 44.69 -23.77
N ASP A 230 3.31 44.10 -24.00
CA ASP A 230 3.49 42.96 -24.90
C ASP A 230 3.33 41.62 -24.14
N GLU A 231 2.30 40.84 -24.49
CA GLU A 231 2.03 39.54 -23.89
C GLU A 231 3.22 38.57 -24.00
N TRP A 232 4.01 38.64 -25.07
CA TRP A 232 5.14 37.74 -25.28
C TRP A 232 6.31 38.05 -24.34
N GLU A 233 6.64 39.34 -24.20
CA GLU A 233 7.67 39.80 -23.26
C GLU A 233 7.27 39.56 -21.81
N ASP A 234 6.02 39.83 -21.46
CA ASP A 234 5.48 39.58 -20.13
C ASP A 234 5.48 38.08 -19.81
N ARG A 235 5.17 37.22 -20.77
CA ARG A 235 5.30 35.77 -20.63
C ARG A 235 6.75 35.34 -20.41
N LYS A 236 7.69 35.90 -21.17
CA LYS A 236 9.13 35.61 -21.03
C LYS A 236 9.65 36.03 -19.65
N ARG A 237 9.26 37.21 -19.17
CA ARG A 237 9.59 37.70 -17.82
C ARG A 237 8.99 36.82 -16.73
N ARG A 238 7.72 36.39 -16.86
CA ARG A 238 7.10 35.43 -15.91
C ARG A 238 7.88 34.10 -15.86
N ILE A 239 8.27 33.55 -17.01
CA ILE A 239 9.06 32.31 -17.08
C ILE A 239 10.41 32.51 -16.39
N ARG A 240 11.09 33.64 -16.63
CA ARG A 240 12.37 33.97 -16.01
C ARG A 240 12.25 34.12 -14.49
N LYS A 241 11.22 34.79 -13.99
CA LYS A 241 10.93 34.90 -12.55
C LYS A 241 10.76 33.54 -11.89
N VAL A 242 9.95 32.65 -12.49
CA VAL A 242 9.76 31.28 -11.97
C VAL A 242 11.07 30.49 -11.97
N PHE A 243 11.88 30.65 -13.01
CA PHE A 243 13.21 30.05 -13.07
C PHE A 243 14.13 30.54 -11.93
N LEU A 244 14.19 31.86 -11.69
CA LEU A 244 15.01 32.44 -10.63
C LEU A 244 14.58 31.95 -9.24
N ILE A 245 13.26 31.86 -8.99
CA ILE A 245 12.74 31.29 -7.74
C ILE A 245 13.24 29.85 -7.53
N ARG A 246 13.15 29.00 -8.56
CA ARG A 246 13.65 27.62 -8.49
C ARG A 246 15.16 27.57 -8.26
N ARG A 247 15.92 28.42 -8.96
CA ARG A 247 17.38 28.50 -8.82
C ARG A 247 17.80 28.91 -7.40
N MET A 248 17.16 29.93 -6.84
CA MET A 248 17.38 30.37 -5.46
C MET A 248 17.01 29.28 -4.44
N GLN A 249 15.87 28.60 -4.63
CA GLN A 249 15.45 27.49 -3.77
C GLN A 249 16.47 26.35 -3.77
N LEU A 250 16.99 25.98 -4.96
CA LEU A 250 18.03 24.95 -5.08
C LEU A 250 19.32 25.37 -4.36
N ALA A 251 19.83 26.58 -4.63
CA ALA A 251 21.03 27.10 -3.98
C ALA A 251 20.88 27.12 -2.45
N LYS A 252 19.74 27.60 -1.94
CA LYS A 252 19.41 27.59 -0.51
C LYS A 252 19.41 26.18 0.07
N HIS A 253 18.87 25.19 -0.66
CA HIS A 253 18.84 23.80 -0.22
C HIS A 253 20.26 23.21 -0.09
N PHE A 254 21.14 23.43 -1.07
CA PHE A 254 22.53 22.97 -1.01
C PHE A 254 23.30 23.60 0.17
N ILE A 255 23.11 24.90 0.41
CA ILE A 255 23.70 25.60 1.55
C ILE A 255 23.20 25.03 2.89
N GLN A 256 21.89 24.80 3.03
CA GLN A 256 21.30 24.28 4.26
C GLN A 256 21.71 22.84 4.57
N THR A 257 21.84 22.00 3.54
CA THR A 257 22.17 20.58 3.69
C THR A 257 23.67 20.30 3.72
N ASN A 258 24.51 21.32 3.48
CA ASN A 258 25.97 21.18 3.33
C ASN A 258 26.35 20.10 2.30
N VAL A 259 25.60 20.04 1.21
CA VAL A 259 25.80 19.12 0.08
C VAL A 259 26.41 19.90 -1.07
N GLU A 260 27.35 19.30 -1.78
CA GLU A 260 27.98 19.94 -2.92
C GLU A 260 27.25 19.59 -4.23
N PRO A 261 27.05 20.56 -5.14
CA PRO A 261 26.34 20.33 -6.40
C PRO A 261 27.13 19.41 -7.35
N GLU A 262 28.46 19.32 -7.22
CA GLU A 262 29.29 18.45 -8.06
C GLU A 262 28.97 16.95 -7.87
N TRP A 263 28.35 16.55 -6.75
CA TRP A 263 27.97 15.16 -6.50
C TRP A 263 26.83 14.67 -7.41
N MET A 264 26.18 15.56 -8.18
CA MET A 264 25.29 15.16 -9.28
C MET A 264 26.04 14.51 -10.46
N VAL A 265 27.37 14.64 -10.50
CA VAL A 265 28.26 13.96 -11.46
C VAL A 265 28.98 12.81 -10.76
N LEU A 266 28.69 11.59 -11.21
CA LEU A 266 29.22 10.35 -10.66
C LEU A 266 30.63 10.09 -11.17
N CYS A 267 31.58 9.94 -10.25
CA CYS A 267 32.90 9.36 -10.52
C CYS A 267 32.98 7.89 -10.09
N LEU A 268 32.13 7.50 -9.13
CA LEU A 268 31.99 6.15 -8.63
C LEU A 268 30.52 5.75 -8.75
N LEU A 269 30.27 4.57 -9.30
CA LEU A 269 28.93 4.03 -9.45
C LEU A 269 28.71 2.90 -8.44
N PRO A 270 27.76 3.02 -7.50
CA PRO A 270 27.47 1.96 -6.55
C PRO A 270 26.87 0.73 -7.25
N VAL A 271 27.28 -0.46 -6.79
CA VAL A 271 26.78 -1.76 -7.25
C VAL A 271 25.91 -2.36 -6.17
N LEU A 272 24.67 -2.70 -6.55
CA LEU A 272 23.72 -3.34 -5.64
C LEU A 272 24.25 -4.69 -5.11
N PRO A 273 23.83 -5.11 -3.90
CA PRO A 273 24.20 -6.40 -3.33
C PRO A 273 23.67 -7.55 -4.21
N PRO A 274 24.42 -8.66 -4.38
CA PRO A 274 24.08 -9.75 -5.30
C PRO A 274 22.71 -10.37 -5.07
N GLU A 275 22.26 -10.48 -3.82
CA GLU A 275 20.96 -11.08 -3.47
C GLU A 275 19.76 -10.24 -3.95
N LEU A 276 19.96 -8.94 -4.20
CA LEU A 276 18.92 -8.09 -4.80
C LEU A 276 18.86 -8.22 -6.33
N ARG A 277 19.84 -8.90 -6.94
CA ARG A 277 19.99 -9.14 -8.37
C ARG A 277 20.37 -10.60 -8.65
N PRO A 278 19.53 -11.57 -8.24
CA PRO A 278 19.90 -12.97 -8.20
C PRO A 278 20.09 -13.58 -9.60
N ILE A 279 20.84 -14.68 -9.63
CA ILE A 279 20.93 -15.59 -10.75
C ILE A 279 20.38 -16.93 -10.27
N VAL A 280 19.35 -17.43 -10.94
CA VAL A 280 18.64 -18.64 -10.54
C VAL A 280 18.73 -19.66 -11.67
N TYR A 281 19.19 -20.85 -11.33
CA TYR A 281 19.17 -22.02 -12.20
C TYR A 281 17.80 -22.68 -12.11
N ARG A 282 17.07 -22.74 -13.23
CA ARG A 282 15.84 -23.53 -13.30
C ARG A 282 16.21 -25.00 -13.55
N SER A 283 15.29 -25.93 -13.27
CA SER A 283 15.49 -27.35 -13.61
C SER A 283 15.66 -27.50 -15.12
N GLY A 284 16.91 -27.73 -15.56
CA GLY A 284 17.39 -27.66 -16.95
C GLY A 284 18.25 -26.40 -17.18
N ASP A 285 19.41 -26.54 -17.84
CA ASP A 285 20.54 -25.57 -18.04
C ASP A 285 20.22 -24.09 -18.40
N LYS A 286 18.96 -23.68 -18.45
CA LYS A 286 18.55 -22.29 -18.61
C LYS A 286 18.77 -21.51 -17.31
N VAL A 287 19.79 -20.66 -17.35
CA VAL A 287 20.10 -19.66 -16.33
C VAL A 287 19.17 -18.46 -16.48
N VAL A 288 18.46 -18.10 -15.40
CA VAL A 288 17.68 -16.85 -15.35
C VAL A 288 18.48 -15.82 -14.57
N THR A 289 18.90 -14.76 -15.26
CA THR A 289 19.64 -13.64 -14.67
C THR A 289 18.74 -12.41 -14.56
N SER A 290 18.86 -11.63 -13.49
CA SER A 290 18.19 -10.33 -13.42
C SER A 290 18.69 -9.36 -14.49
N ASP A 291 17.78 -8.61 -15.11
CA ASP A 291 18.05 -7.59 -16.14
C ASP A 291 19.15 -6.58 -15.72
N ILE A 292 19.19 -6.20 -14.43
CA ILE A 292 20.20 -5.30 -13.83
C ILE A 292 21.64 -5.81 -14.03
N ASN A 293 21.87 -7.13 -13.98
CA ASN A 293 23.21 -7.70 -14.15
C ASN A 293 23.72 -7.49 -15.58
N GLU A 294 22.85 -7.56 -16.60
CA GLU A 294 23.23 -7.29 -17.99
C GLU A 294 23.56 -5.82 -18.22
N LEU A 295 22.84 -4.92 -17.54
CA LEU A 295 23.13 -3.48 -17.56
C LEU A 295 24.49 -3.17 -16.89
N TYR A 296 24.77 -3.76 -15.71
CA TYR A 296 26.09 -3.62 -15.07
C TYR A 296 27.23 -4.18 -15.95
N LYS A 297 27.03 -5.35 -16.57
CA LYS A 297 28.01 -5.92 -17.51
C LYS A 297 28.34 -4.95 -18.64
N ARG A 298 27.33 -4.27 -19.17
CA ARG A 298 27.52 -3.27 -20.23
C ARG A 298 28.34 -2.08 -19.75
N VAL A 299 28.02 -1.51 -18.59
CA VAL A 299 28.77 -0.40 -18.00
C VAL A 299 30.23 -0.79 -17.82
N ILE A 300 30.51 -1.94 -17.19
CA ILE A 300 31.89 -2.40 -16.95
C ILE A 300 32.66 -2.61 -18.25
N ARG A 301 32.04 -3.23 -19.27
CA ARG A 301 32.68 -3.44 -20.58
C ARG A 301 33.05 -2.12 -21.25
N ARG A 302 32.13 -1.15 -21.30
CA ARG A 302 32.39 0.19 -21.90
C ARG A 302 33.46 0.94 -21.11
N ASN A 303 33.37 0.90 -19.78
CA ASN A 303 34.33 1.54 -18.89
C ASN A 303 35.76 0.97 -19.03
N ASN A 304 35.89 -0.35 -19.09
CA ASN A 304 37.19 -1.01 -19.26
C ASN A 304 37.79 -0.72 -20.65
N ASN A 305 36.97 -0.67 -21.70
CA ASN A 305 37.41 -0.29 -23.03
C ASN A 305 37.94 1.15 -23.04
N LEU A 306 37.22 2.09 -22.42
CA LEU A 306 37.67 3.48 -22.29
C LEU A 306 38.96 3.58 -21.46
N ALA A 307 39.04 2.89 -20.32
CA ALA A 307 40.24 2.87 -19.48
C ALA A 307 41.46 2.29 -20.21
N TYR A 308 41.27 1.27 -21.04
CA TYR A 308 42.32 0.70 -21.88
C TYR A 308 42.79 1.70 -22.94
N LEU A 309 41.87 2.42 -23.59
CA LEU A 309 42.20 3.46 -24.56
C LEU A 309 42.95 4.64 -23.93
N LEU A 310 42.53 5.09 -22.75
CA LEU A 310 43.19 6.18 -22.02
C LEU A 310 44.62 5.81 -21.60
N LYS A 311 44.89 4.54 -21.27
CA LYS A 311 46.27 4.08 -20.97
C LYS A 311 47.17 4.03 -22.20
N ARG A 312 46.59 3.89 -23.40
CA ARG A 312 47.30 3.82 -24.69
C ARG A 312 47.30 5.18 -25.42
N SER A 313 46.87 6.24 -24.73
CA SER A 313 46.46 7.53 -25.29
C SER A 313 47.54 8.36 -25.98
N GLU A 314 48.81 7.97 -25.91
CA GLU A 314 49.87 8.60 -26.72
C GLU A 314 49.59 8.53 -28.23
N LEU A 315 48.71 7.62 -28.68
CA LEU A 315 48.37 7.39 -30.10
C LEU A 315 46.86 7.46 -30.42
N ALA A 316 45.98 7.69 -29.46
CA ALA A 316 44.53 7.61 -29.68
C ALA A 316 43.94 8.95 -30.14
N PRO A 317 43.22 9.01 -31.28
CA PRO A 317 42.50 10.21 -31.70
C PRO A 317 41.49 10.63 -30.63
N ALA A 318 41.48 11.92 -30.28
CA ALA A 318 40.64 12.43 -29.21
C ALA A 318 39.13 12.28 -29.52
N ASP A 319 38.74 12.22 -30.79
CA ASP A 319 37.34 12.00 -31.19
C ASP A 319 36.88 10.58 -30.85
N LEU A 320 37.77 9.59 -30.95
CA LEU A 320 37.49 8.22 -30.54
C LEU A 320 37.26 8.13 -29.03
N VAL A 321 38.03 8.89 -28.23
CA VAL A 321 37.86 8.97 -26.78
C VAL A 321 36.49 9.56 -26.44
N MET A 322 36.10 10.66 -27.10
CA MET A 322 34.77 11.29 -26.92
C MET A 322 33.63 10.32 -27.23
N CYS A 323 33.72 9.58 -28.34
CA CYS A 323 32.71 8.58 -28.67
C CYS A 323 32.60 7.48 -27.59
N GLN A 324 33.71 7.08 -26.97
CA GLN A 324 33.70 6.08 -25.91
C GLN A 324 33.17 6.63 -24.58
N GLU A 325 33.51 7.87 -24.22
CA GLU A 325 32.92 8.56 -23.06
C GLU A 325 31.40 8.64 -23.16
N LYS A 326 30.89 9.00 -24.34
CA LYS A 326 29.45 8.99 -24.64
C LYS A 326 28.83 7.62 -24.44
N LEU A 327 29.47 6.55 -24.91
CA LEU A 327 28.96 5.18 -24.72
C LEU A 327 28.96 4.75 -23.24
N VAL A 328 29.89 5.25 -22.43
CA VAL A 328 29.89 5.02 -20.98
C VAL A 328 28.73 5.79 -20.32
N GLN A 329 28.54 7.06 -20.65
CA GLN A 329 27.41 7.87 -20.18
C GLN A 329 26.07 7.18 -20.52
N GLU A 330 25.88 6.78 -21.77
CA GLU A 330 24.67 6.08 -22.22
C GLU A 330 24.46 4.76 -21.48
N ALA A 331 25.52 4.00 -21.21
CA ALA A 331 25.41 2.75 -20.46
C ALA A 331 24.95 3.00 -19.01
N VAL A 332 25.47 4.05 -18.36
CA VAL A 332 25.06 4.43 -17.00
C VAL A 332 23.63 4.97 -16.99
N ASP A 333 23.24 5.76 -17.99
CA ASP A 333 21.86 6.24 -18.12
C ASP A 333 20.90 5.06 -18.25
N THR A 334 21.18 4.09 -19.11
CA THR A 334 20.32 2.89 -19.26
C THR A 334 20.22 2.04 -17.99
N LEU A 335 21.27 2.04 -17.15
CA LEU A 335 21.23 1.35 -15.87
C LEU A 335 20.31 2.08 -14.88
N LEU A 336 20.42 3.41 -14.79
CA LEU A 336 19.68 4.23 -13.84
C LEU A 336 18.22 4.41 -14.29
N ASP A 337 17.99 4.83 -15.53
CA ASP A 337 16.69 5.11 -16.12
C ASP A 337 16.69 4.89 -17.65
N SER A 338 16.15 3.76 -18.07
CA SER A 338 16.00 3.39 -19.49
C SER A 338 15.00 4.28 -20.27
N GLY A 339 14.09 4.99 -19.61
CA GLY A 339 13.02 5.76 -20.25
C GLY A 339 13.41 7.18 -20.65
N SER A 340 14.45 7.73 -20.02
CA SER A 340 14.91 9.12 -20.19
C SER A 340 15.56 9.44 -21.55
N ARG A 341 15.98 8.44 -22.33
CA ARG A 341 16.68 8.65 -23.62
C ARG A 341 16.33 7.61 -24.67
N GLY A 342 15.72 8.09 -25.76
CA GLY A 342 15.63 7.35 -27.02
C GLY A 342 14.92 6.00 -26.91
N GLN A 343 15.37 5.03 -27.71
CA GLN A 343 14.81 3.68 -27.67
C GLN A 343 15.40 2.90 -26.49
N PRO A 344 14.54 2.24 -25.68
CA PRO A 344 15.01 1.49 -24.53
C PRO A 344 15.85 0.30 -24.99
N THR A 345 16.85 -0.08 -24.19
CA THR A 345 17.67 -1.25 -24.51
C THR A 345 16.84 -2.52 -24.43
N ARG A 346 16.95 -3.35 -25.47
CA ARG A 346 16.30 -4.66 -25.55
C ARG A 346 17.30 -5.81 -25.50
N ASP A 347 16.82 -6.96 -25.05
CA ASP A 347 17.51 -8.24 -25.15
C ASP A 347 17.43 -8.83 -26.57
N GLY A 348 18.03 -10.00 -26.77
CA GLY A 348 17.96 -10.72 -28.05
C GLY A 348 16.56 -11.22 -28.41
N HIS A 349 15.63 -11.22 -27.46
CA HIS A 349 14.21 -11.57 -27.63
C HIS A 349 13.30 -10.34 -27.70
N ASN A 350 13.87 -9.15 -27.93
CA ASN A 350 13.17 -7.86 -28.05
C ASN A 350 12.42 -7.41 -26.77
N LYS A 351 12.69 -8.02 -25.61
CA LYS A 351 12.21 -7.58 -24.29
C LYS A 351 13.09 -6.44 -23.79
N VAL A 352 12.47 -5.39 -23.27
CA VAL A 352 13.17 -4.25 -22.65
C VAL A 352 13.76 -4.65 -21.30
N TYR A 353 15.02 -4.28 -21.04
CA TYR A 353 15.63 -4.46 -19.73
C TYR A 353 15.04 -3.47 -18.72
N LYS A 354 14.61 -3.95 -17.56
CA LYS A 354 14.18 -3.10 -16.43
C LYS A 354 15.40 -2.40 -15.81
N SER A 355 15.36 -1.06 -15.76
CA SER A 355 16.36 -0.21 -15.10
C SER A 355 16.18 -0.16 -13.58
N LEU A 356 17.09 0.51 -12.86
CA LEU A 356 16.95 0.71 -11.41
C LEU A 356 15.72 1.54 -11.05
N SER A 357 15.40 2.56 -11.85
CA SER A 357 14.17 3.36 -11.67
C SER A 357 12.91 2.51 -11.85
N ASP A 358 12.88 1.64 -12.88
CA ASP A 358 11.72 0.75 -13.15
C ASP A 358 11.47 -0.26 -12.02
N VAL A 359 12.51 -0.64 -11.27
CA VAL A 359 12.37 -1.53 -10.11
C VAL A 359 11.72 -0.82 -8.92
N ILE A 360 11.87 0.50 -8.84
CA ILE A 360 11.33 1.32 -7.77
C ILE A 360 9.90 1.78 -8.10
N GLU A 361 9.70 2.24 -9.34
CA GLU A 361 8.48 2.85 -9.83
C GLU A 361 7.47 1.84 -10.40
N GLY A 362 6.25 2.31 -10.65
CA GLY A 362 5.19 1.51 -11.27
C GLY A 362 4.41 0.61 -10.30
N LYS A 363 3.42 -0.12 -10.84
CA LYS A 363 2.54 -1.00 -10.07
C LYS A 363 3.27 -2.20 -9.48
N GLU A 364 4.17 -2.79 -10.27
CA GLU A 364 5.12 -3.86 -9.87
C GLU A 364 6.40 -3.30 -9.22
N GLY A 365 6.41 -2.00 -8.92
CA GLY A 365 7.55 -1.35 -8.27
C GLY A 365 7.64 -1.74 -6.80
N ARG A 366 8.86 -1.66 -6.25
CA ARG A 366 9.17 -1.99 -4.84
C ARG A 366 8.20 -1.33 -3.85
N PHE A 367 7.91 -0.04 -4.01
CA PHE A 367 7.05 0.67 -3.05
C PHE A 367 5.62 0.16 -3.04
N ARG A 368 5.01 -0.03 -4.22
CA ARG A 368 3.59 -0.38 -4.33
C ARG A 368 3.34 -1.86 -4.10
N GLU A 369 4.18 -2.72 -4.68
CA GLU A 369 3.97 -4.17 -4.61
C GLU A 369 4.47 -4.79 -3.30
N THR A 370 5.58 -4.28 -2.74
CA THR A 370 6.27 -4.95 -1.63
C THR A 370 6.31 -4.17 -0.33
N LEU A 371 6.13 -2.85 -0.32
CA LEU A 371 6.12 -2.06 0.92
C LEU A 371 4.69 -1.77 1.38
N LEU A 372 3.84 -1.23 0.49
CA LEU A 372 2.44 -0.92 0.82
C LEU A 372 1.56 -2.17 0.93
N GLY A 373 1.79 -3.16 0.06
CA GLY A 373 1.16 -4.48 0.13
C GLY A 373 2.21 -5.55 0.39
N LYS A 374 1.89 -6.55 1.20
CA LYS A 374 2.73 -7.75 1.38
C LYS A 374 1.86 -8.98 1.46
N ARG A 375 2.41 -10.11 1.02
CA ARG A 375 1.86 -11.41 1.39
C ARG A 375 2.15 -11.64 2.86
N VAL A 376 1.13 -12.10 3.59
CA VAL A 376 1.20 -12.30 5.03
C VAL A 376 1.02 -13.78 5.36
N ASP A 377 1.83 -14.25 6.30
CA ASP A 377 1.66 -15.56 6.91
C ASP A 377 0.38 -15.60 7.76
N TYR A 378 -0.05 -16.79 8.18
CA TYR A 378 -1.29 -17.00 8.95
C TYR A 378 -2.53 -16.39 8.28
N SER A 379 -2.62 -16.61 6.96
CA SER A 379 -3.77 -16.23 6.17
C SER A 379 -4.35 -17.42 5.41
N GLY A 380 -5.65 -17.35 5.14
CA GLY A 380 -6.39 -18.34 4.35
C GLY A 380 -7.39 -17.64 3.44
N ARG A 381 -7.95 -18.36 2.47
CA ARG A 381 -9.04 -17.87 1.61
C ARG A 381 -9.99 -19.00 1.30
N SER A 382 -11.29 -18.74 1.37
CA SER A 382 -12.31 -19.67 0.88
C SER A 382 -13.57 -18.94 0.39
N VAL A 383 -14.44 -19.69 -0.26
CA VAL A 383 -15.78 -19.25 -0.67
C VAL A 383 -16.64 -19.06 0.57
N ILE A 384 -17.47 -18.01 0.55
CA ILE A 384 -18.40 -17.72 1.64
C ILE A 384 -19.80 -18.30 1.40
N VAL A 385 -20.48 -18.65 2.48
CA VAL A 385 -21.87 -19.13 2.52
C VAL A 385 -22.60 -18.41 3.65
N VAL A 386 -23.91 -18.22 3.51
CA VAL A 386 -24.73 -17.59 4.54
C VAL A 386 -24.83 -18.48 5.79
N GLY A 387 -24.60 -17.89 6.96
CA GLY A 387 -24.74 -18.55 8.26
C GLY A 387 -25.81 -17.86 9.12
N PRO A 388 -27.11 -18.14 8.90
CA PRO A 388 -28.20 -17.44 9.59
C PRO A 388 -28.31 -17.79 11.09
N SER A 389 -27.76 -18.93 11.50
CA SER A 389 -27.73 -19.37 12.91
C SER A 389 -26.59 -18.74 13.73
N LEU A 390 -25.66 -18.04 13.07
CA LEU A 390 -24.54 -17.41 13.74
C LEU A 390 -24.98 -16.15 14.47
N SER A 391 -24.31 -15.83 15.57
CA SER A 391 -24.43 -14.49 16.15
C SER A 391 -23.68 -13.46 15.29
N LEU A 392 -24.06 -12.18 15.37
CA LEU A 392 -23.43 -11.11 14.58
C LEU A 392 -21.90 -11.07 14.73
N HIS A 393 -21.40 -11.35 15.93
CA HIS A 393 -19.97 -11.35 16.29
C HIS A 393 -19.24 -12.65 15.93
N GLN A 394 -19.93 -13.66 15.38
CA GLN A 394 -19.37 -14.97 15.08
C GLN A 394 -19.20 -15.16 13.57
N CYS A 395 -18.23 -16.00 13.19
CA CYS A 395 -18.10 -16.51 11.84
C CYS A 395 -17.83 -18.02 11.88
N GLY A 396 -18.26 -18.74 10.84
CA GLY A 396 -17.91 -20.14 10.68
C GLY A 396 -16.59 -20.29 9.92
N LEU A 397 -15.61 -20.98 10.51
CA LEU A 397 -14.37 -21.33 9.85
C LEU A 397 -14.33 -22.84 9.55
N PRO A 398 -13.93 -23.23 8.33
CA PRO A 398 -13.79 -24.64 7.98
C PRO A 398 -12.57 -25.24 8.67
N LEU A 399 -12.70 -26.52 9.03
CA LEU A 399 -11.70 -27.26 9.80
C LEU A 399 -10.30 -27.24 9.16
N GLU A 400 -10.23 -27.41 7.84
CA GLU A 400 -8.95 -27.45 7.10
C GLU A 400 -8.17 -26.14 7.22
N ILE A 401 -8.87 -25.00 7.18
CA ILE A 401 -8.26 -23.67 7.33
C ILE A 401 -7.89 -23.42 8.79
N ALA A 402 -8.80 -23.73 9.72
CA ALA A 402 -8.57 -23.51 11.15
C ALA A 402 -7.33 -24.29 11.65
N ILE A 403 -7.19 -25.57 11.29
CA ILE A 403 -6.03 -26.37 11.69
C ILE A 403 -4.71 -25.76 11.20
N LYS A 404 -4.68 -25.20 9.97
CA LYS A 404 -3.46 -24.60 9.40
C LYS A 404 -3.16 -23.24 10.03
N LEU A 405 -4.15 -22.40 10.22
CA LEU A 405 -3.97 -21.08 10.86
C LEU A 405 -3.51 -21.22 12.31
N PHE A 406 -4.12 -22.14 13.07
CA PHE A 406 -3.85 -22.31 14.50
C PHE A 406 -2.78 -23.38 14.79
N GLN A 407 -2.08 -23.90 13.78
CA GLN A 407 -1.22 -25.07 13.91
C GLN A 407 -0.20 -24.96 15.06
N LEU A 408 0.42 -23.80 15.24
CA LEU A 408 1.41 -23.61 16.31
C LEU A 408 0.78 -23.63 17.70
N PHE A 409 -0.38 -23.02 17.87
CA PHE A 409 -1.10 -22.98 19.13
C PHE A 409 -1.59 -24.38 19.53
N VAL A 410 -2.08 -25.15 18.55
CA VAL A 410 -2.45 -26.55 18.76
C VAL A 410 -1.24 -27.40 19.17
N ILE A 411 -0.08 -27.23 18.53
CA ILE A 411 1.15 -27.94 18.91
C ILE A 411 1.57 -27.60 20.34
N ARG A 412 1.51 -26.31 20.71
CA ARG A 412 1.85 -25.86 22.06
C ARG A 412 0.95 -26.53 23.10
N ASP A 413 -0.36 -26.50 22.90
CA ASP A 413 -1.31 -27.01 23.88
C ASP A 413 -1.29 -28.54 23.97
N LEU A 414 -1.03 -29.25 22.87
CA LEU A 414 -0.77 -30.70 22.86
C LEU A 414 0.45 -31.10 23.72
N ILE A 415 1.48 -30.24 23.78
CA ILE A 415 2.66 -30.47 24.62
C ILE A 415 2.37 -30.09 26.08
N THR A 416 1.75 -28.94 26.31
CA THR A 416 1.38 -28.46 27.66
C THR A 416 0.47 -29.45 28.40
N LYS A 417 -0.50 -30.04 27.69
CA LYS A 417 -1.42 -31.05 28.25
C LYS A 417 -0.83 -32.46 28.33
N ARG A 418 0.47 -32.63 28.02
CA ARG A 418 1.19 -33.92 28.00
C ARG A 418 0.60 -34.98 27.06
N ALA A 419 -0.21 -34.58 26.07
CA ALA A 419 -0.70 -35.48 25.03
C ALA A 419 0.39 -35.88 24.03
N THR A 420 1.47 -35.08 23.92
CA THR A 420 2.67 -35.37 23.13
C THR A 420 3.93 -34.87 23.82
N SER A 421 5.06 -35.54 23.59
CA SER A 421 6.38 -35.14 24.13
C SER A 421 7.17 -34.24 23.18
N ASN A 422 6.97 -34.36 21.87
CA ASN A 422 7.80 -33.72 20.84
C ASN A 422 6.97 -33.03 19.77
N VAL A 423 7.46 -31.89 19.27
CA VAL A 423 6.85 -31.14 18.14
C VAL A 423 6.65 -32.00 16.89
N ARG A 424 7.59 -32.93 16.61
CA ARG A 424 7.48 -33.84 15.45
C ARG A 424 6.28 -34.79 15.59
N ILE A 425 6.05 -35.34 16.78
CA ILE A 425 4.93 -36.22 17.06
C ILE A 425 3.62 -35.43 17.00
N ALA A 426 3.58 -34.23 17.57
CA ALA A 426 2.41 -33.34 17.46
C ALA A 426 2.06 -33.02 16.00
N LYS A 427 3.05 -32.72 15.16
CA LYS A 427 2.83 -32.53 13.71
C LYS A 427 2.26 -33.76 13.02
N ARG A 428 2.72 -34.96 13.41
CA ARG A 428 2.17 -36.23 12.90
C ARG A 428 0.72 -36.44 13.34
N LYS A 429 0.39 -36.22 14.61
CA LYS A 429 -1.00 -36.31 15.10
C LYS A 429 -1.96 -35.35 14.40
N ILE A 430 -1.50 -34.13 14.13
CA ILE A 430 -2.26 -33.13 13.35
C ILE A 430 -2.46 -33.61 11.90
N TRP A 431 -1.46 -34.27 11.32
CA TRP A 431 -1.55 -34.85 9.98
C TRP A 431 -2.53 -36.03 9.92
N GLU A 432 -2.50 -36.90 10.93
CA GLU A 432 -3.39 -38.05 11.10
C GLU A 432 -4.82 -37.67 11.51
N LYS A 433 -5.05 -36.39 11.86
CA LYS A 433 -6.35 -35.86 12.33
C LYS A 433 -6.90 -36.68 13.50
N GLU A 434 -6.13 -36.85 14.56
CA GLU A 434 -6.61 -37.50 15.80
C GLU A 434 -7.72 -36.69 16.49
N PRO A 435 -8.64 -37.34 17.24
CA PRO A 435 -9.76 -36.65 17.88
C PRO A 435 -9.42 -35.58 18.89
N ILE A 436 -8.35 -35.82 19.62
CA ILE A 436 -7.81 -34.90 20.62
C ILE A 436 -7.44 -33.55 19.99
N VAL A 437 -7.08 -33.53 18.69
CA VAL A 437 -6.73 -32.31 17.97
C VAL A 437 -7.95 -31.39 17.81
N TRP A 438 -9.14 -31.94 17.62
CA TRP A 438 -10.36 -31.15 17.43
C TRP A 438 -10.80 -30.47 18.72
N GLU A 439 -10.75 -31.19 19.84
CA GLU A 439 -11.05 -30.64 21.17
C GLU A 439 -10.11 -29.49 21.52
N ILE A 440 -8.80 -29.68 21.31
CA ILE A 440 -7.79 -28.66 21.56
C ILE A 440 -7.97 -27.48 20.61
N LEU A 441 -8.28 -27.72 19.34
CA LEU A 441 -8.52 -26.64 18.38
C LEU A 441 -9.71 -25.76 18.79
N GLN A 442 -10.82 -26.37 19.22
CA GLN A 442 -11.98 -25.63 19.73
C GLN A 442 -11.61 -24.76 20.93
N GLU A 443 -10.81 -25.28 21.85
CA GLU A 443 -10.35 -24.54 23.02
C GLU A 443 -9.41 -23.39 22.67
N VAL A 444 -8.44 -23.62 21.77
CA VAL A 444 -7.53 -22.58 21.26
C VAL A 444 -8.29 -21.46 20.55
N MET A 445 -9.33 -21.81 19.79
CA MET A 445 -10.14 -20.83 19.07
C MET A 445 -11.04 -20.01 19.99
N ARG A 446 -11.42 -20.54 21.17
CA ARG A 446 -12.27 -19.81 22.11
C ARG A 446 -11.56 -18.55 22.59
N GLY A 447 -12.20 -17.41 22.33
CA GLY A 447 -11.68 -16.10 22.63
C GLY A 447 -10.70 -15.55 21.59
N HIS A 448 -10.11 -16.34 20.69
CA HIS A 448 -9.14 -15.82 19.71
C HIS A 448 -9.87 -15.27 18.46
N PRO A 449 -9.90 -13.94 18.24
CA PRO A 449 -10.62 -13.36 17.11
C PRO A 449 -9.90 -13.59 15.78
N VAL A 450 -10.65 -13.66 14.70
CA VAL A 450 -10.13 -13.72 13.32
C VAL A 450 -10.65 -12.54 12.51
N LEU A 451 -9.85 -12.07 11.55
CA LEU A 451 -10.24 -11.00 10.64
C LEU A 451 -10.70 -11.59 9.31
N LEU A 452 -11.89 -11.21 8.87
CA LEU A 452 -12.38 -11.51 7.53
C LEU A 452 -12.22 -10.27 6.64
N ASN A 453 -11.77 -10.49 5.41
CA ASN A 453 -11.56 -9.43 4.42
C ASN A 453 -12.14 -9.84 3.06
N ARG A 454 -12.90 -8.95 2.43
CA ARG A 454 -13.33 -9.10 1.03
C ARG A 454 -12.64 -8.05 0.16
N ALA A 455 -12.04 -8.50 -0.94
CA ALA A 455 -11.48 -7.62 -1.95
C ALA A 455 -12.54 -7.29 -3.03
N PRO A 456 -12.61 -6.04 -3.53
CA PRO A 456 -11.81 -4.87 -3.14
C PRO A 456 -12.23 -4.25 -1.80
N THR A 457 -11.26 -3.89 -0.97
CA THR A 457 -11.50 -3.24 0.32
C THR A 457 -11.67 -1.73 0.13
N LEU A 458 -12.91 -1.26 -0.04
CA LEU A 458 -13.22 0.15 -0.33
C LEU A 458 -13.20 1.06 0.90
N HIS A 459 -13.53 0.51 2.07
CA HIS A 459 -13.62 1.24 3.32
C HIS A 459 -13.32 0.31 4.51
N ARG A 460 -13.22 0.87 5.73
CA ARG A 460 -12.79 0.12 6.93
C ARG A 460 -13.61 -1.15 7.18
N LEU A 461 -14.93 -1.14 6.93
CA LEU A 461 -15.81 -2.29 7.17
C LEU A 461 -15.62 -3.44 6.17
N GLY A 462 -14.78 -3.26 5.14
CA GLY A 462 -14.32 -4.36 4.29
C GLY A 462 -13.38 -5.33 5.01
N ILE A 463 -12.95 -4.99 6.23
CA ILE A 463 -12.27 -5.89 7.17
C ILE A 463 -12.97 -5.80 8.52
N GLN A 464 -13.44 -6.93 9.05
CA GLN A 464 -14.03 -6.99 10.40
C GLN A 464 -13.54 -8.21 11.16
N ALA A 465 -13.55 -8.11 12.49
CA ALA A 465 -13.20 -9.18 13.41
C ALA A 465 -14.43 -9.99 13.83
N PHE A 466 -14.23 -11.30 13.96
CA PHE A 466 -15.24 -12.25 14.39
C PHE A 466 -14.63 -13.28 15.35
N GLN A 467 -15.47 -13.81 16.23
CA GLN A 467 -15.17 -15.01 17.00
C GLN A 467 -15.38 -16.24 16.11
N PRO A 468 -14.35 -17.03 15.82
CA PRO A 468 -14.51 -18.16 14.93
C PRO A 468 -15.21 -19.33 15.63
N THR A 469 -16.08 -19.99 14.90
CA THR A 469 -16.75 -21.24 15.26
C THR A 469 -16.36 -22.30 14.22
N LEU A 470 -16.10 -23.53 14.66
CA LEU A 470 -15.75 -24.59 13.73
C LEU A 470 -17.00 -25.05 12.98
N VAL A 471 -16.90 -25.12 11.66
CA VAL A 471 -17.97 -25.62 10.78
C VAL A 471 -17.45 -26.78 9.94
N GLU A 472 -18.32 -27.74 9.68
CA GLU A 472 -18.05 -28.86 8.78
C GLU A 472 -18.06 -28.39 7.32
N GLY A 473 -17.11 -28.87 6.52
CA GLY A 473 -16.94 -28.50 5.12
C GLY A 473 -15.75 -27.58 4.86
N ARG A 474 -15.80 -26.86 3.73
CA ARG A 474 -14.69 -26.03 3.23
C ARG A 474 -15.03 -24.56 3.05
N THR A 475 -16.28 -24.17 3.29
CA THR A 475 -16.76 -22.81 3.12
C THR A 475 -16.67 -22.03 4.43
N ILE A 476 -16.57 -20.71 4.32
CA ILE A 476 -16.63 -19.79 5.46
C ILE A 476 -18.10 -19.37 5.63
N CYS A 477 -18.66 -19.53 6.82
CA CYS A 477 -20.02 -19.07 7.09
C CYS A 477 -20.00 -17.62 7.58
N LEU A 478 -20.73 -16.74 6.89
CA LEU A 478 -20.82 -15.32 7.19
C LEU A 478 -22.22 -14.94 7.65
N HIS A 479 -22.30 -14.06 8.64
CA HIS A 479 -23.58 -13.53 9.11
C HIS A 479 -24.24 -12.62 8.05
N PRO A 480 -25.54 -12.78 7.72
CA PRO A 480 -26.17 -12.03 6.62
C PRO A 480 -26.17 -10.49 6.80
N LEU A 481 -26.30 -9.98 8.03
CA LEU A 481 -26.30 -8.52 8.29
C LEU A 481 -24.98 -7.81 7.96
N VAL A 482 -23.84 -8.51 7.96
CA VAL A 482 -22.54 -7.89 7.67
C VAL A 482 -22.23 -7.84 6.17
N CYS A 483 -23.00 -8.56 5.34
CA CYS A 483 -22.79 -8.65 3.89
C CYS A 483 -22.80 -7.28 3.23
N LYS A 484 -23.68 -6.36 3.67
CA LYS A 484 -23.72 -4.98 3.16
C LYS A 484 -22.40 -4.22 3.41
N GLY A 485 -21.77 -4.44 4.57
CA GLY A 485 -20.46 -3.86 4.90
C GLY A 485 -19.32 -4.42 4.05
N PHE A 486 -19.37 -5.69 3.68
CA PHE A 486 -18.38 -6.28 2.77
C PHE A 486 -18.72 -6.08 1.29
N ASN A 487 -19.92 -5.56 0.99
CA ASN A 487 -20.55 -5.61 -0.32
C ASN A 487 -20.59 -7.03 -0.91
N ALA A 488 -20.76 -8.03 -0.05
CA ALA A 488 -20.63 -9.45 -0.37
C ALA A 488 -21.96 -10.07 -0.77
N ASP A 489 -21.92 -10.97 -1.75
CA ASP A 489 -22.99 -11.88 -2.12
C ASP A 489 -22.52 -13.34 -2.02
N PHE A 490 -23.36 -14.29 -2.42
CA PHE A 490 -23.12 -15.73 -2.25
C PHE A 490 -23.12 -16.49 -3.58
N ASP A 491 -22.70 -15.83 -4.67
CA ASP A 491 -22.66 -16.41 -6.03
C ASP A 491 -21.32 -17.11 -6.37
N GLY A 492 -20.38 -17.15 -5.42
CA GLY A 492 -19.01 -17.62 -5.62
C GLY A 492 -17.95 -16.72 -5.00
N ASP A 493 -18.38 -15.59 -4.43
CA ASP A 493 -17.58 -14.68 -3.63
C ASP A 493 -16.65 -15.38 -2.62
N GLN A 494 -15.45 -14.83 -2.49
CA GLN A 494 -14.40 -15.37 -1.62
C GLN A 494 -13.94 -14.32 -0.61
N MET A 495 -13.66 -14.76 0.61
CA MET A 495 -13.08 -13.93 1.65
C MET A 495 -11.74 -14.49 2.12
N ALA A 496 -10.82 -13.57 2.42
CA ALA A 496 -9.58 -13.89 3.10
C ALA A 496 -9.78 -13.87 4.62
N VAL A 497 -9.08 -14.77 5.31
CA VAL A 497 -9.03 -14.86 6.76
C VAL A 497 -7.63 -14.52 7.21
N HIS A 498 -7.50 -13.69 8.24
CA HIS A 498 -6.21 -13.35 8.86
C HIS A 498 -6.27 -13.59 10.37
N LEU A 499 -5.21 -14.18 10.93
CA LEU A 499 -5.12 -14.47 12.36
C LEU A 499 -4.22 -13.44 13.08
N PRO A 500 -4.76 -12.57 13.95
CA PRO A 500 -3.94 -11.70 14.79
C PRO A 500 -3.13 -12.52 15.80
N LEU A 501 -1.82 -12.31 15.86
CA LEU A 501 -0.92 -13.11 16.72
C LEU A 501 -0.63 -12.44 18.06
N SER A 502 -0.20 -11.17 18.05
CA SER A 502 0.18 -10.46 19.27
C SER A 502 -1.05 -10.12 20.12
N LEU A 503 -0.83 -9.89 21.42
CA LEU A 503 -1.92 -9.55 22.34
C LEU A 503 -2.53 -8.19 21.99
N GLU A 504 -1.70 -7.25 21.54
CA GLU A 504 -2.12 -5.92 21.09
C GLU A 504 -3.03 -6.05 19.85
N ALA A 505 -2.62 -6.84 18.85
CA ALA A 505 -3.43 -7.05 17.65
C ALA A 505 -4.76 -7.76 17.97
N GLN A 506 -4.76 -8.70 18.92
CA GLN A 506 -5.99 -9.34 19.39
C GLN A 506 -6.89 -8.36 20.16
N ALA A 507 -6.31 -7.47 20.97
CA ALA A 507 -7.06 -6.44 21.70
C ALA A 507 -7.65 -5.40 20.74
N GLU A 508 -6.89 -4.92 19.76
CA GLU A 508 -7.37 -4.04 18.69
C GLU A 508 -8.51 -4.68 17.91
N ALA A 509 -8.35 -5.95 17.53
CA ALA A 509 -9.41 -6.70 16.86
C ALA A 509 -10.69 -6.70 17.70
N ARG A 510 -10.59 -7.04 19.00
CA ARG A 510 -11.70 -7.08 19.98
C ARG A 510 -12.41 -5.74 20.16
N LEU A 511 -11.64 -4.69 20.42
CA LEU A 511 -12.18 -3.39 20.82
C LEU A 511 -12.65 -2.56 19.61
N LEU A 512 -11.92 -2.62 18.49
CA LEU A 512 -12.12 -1.70 17.37
C LEU A 512 -12.75 -2.36 16.16
N MET A 513 -12.45 -3.63 15.89
CA MET A 513 -12.79 -4.25 14.61
C MET A 513 -13.95 -5.25 14.67
N PHE A 514 -14.43 -5.64 15.85
CA PHE A 514 -15.54 -6.59 15.95
C PHE A 514 -16.79 -6.08 15.23
N SER A 515 -17.47 -6.98 14.54
CA SER A 515 -18.66 -6.66 13.73
C SER A 515 -19.77 -5.99 14.56
N HIS A 516 -20.03 -6.47 15.78
CA HIS A 516 -21.08 -5.93 16.65
C HIS A 516 -20.78 -4.54 17.22
N MET A 517 -19.51 -4.08 17.19
CA MET A 517 -19.13 -2.72 17.55
C MET A 517 -19.23 -1.75 16.35
N ASN A 518 -19.29 -2.30 15.12
CA ASN A 518 -19.22 -1.55 13.88
C ASN A 518 -20.55 -1.58 13.11
N LEU A 519 -21.61 -1.11 13.76
CA LEU A 519 -22.98 -1.15 13.20
C LEU A 519 -23.28 0.03 12.25
N LEU A 520 -22.57 1.14 12.40
CA LEU A 520 -22.82 2.40 11.69
C LEU A 520 -21.80 2.65 10.58
N SER A 521 -22.26 3.37 9.55
CA SER A 521 -21.42 3.91 8.48
C SER A 521 -20.51 5.01 9.01
N PRO A 522 -19.18 4.91 8.82
CA PRO A 522 -18.27 5.99 9.21
C PRO A 522 -18.46 7.26 8.38
N ALA A 523 -19.06 7.16 7.19
CA ALA A 523 -19.22 8.28 6.27
C ALA A 523 -20.46 9.14 6.58
N ILE A 524 -21.58 8.50 6.93
CA ILE A 524 -22.89 9.17 7.08
C ILE A 524 -23.42 9.09 8.52
N GLY A 525 -22.99 8.09 9.29
CA GLY A 525 -23.58 7.76 10.61
C GLY A 525 -24.80 6.84 10.53
N ASP A 526 -25.31 6.57 9.33
CA ASP A 526 -26.45 5.66 9.11
C ASP A 526 -26.11 4.20 9.47
N PRO A 527 -27.09 3.41 9.94
CA PRO A 527 -26.88 1.99 10.22
C PRO A 527 -26.62 1.19 8.93
N ILE A 528 -25.57 0.38 8.95
CA ILE A 528 -25.22 -0.53 7.85
C ILE A 528 -25.77 -1.93 8.11
N CYS A 529 -25.69 -2.40 9.35
CA CYS A 529 -26.20 -3.71 9.77
C CYS A 529 -27.73 -3.65 9.95
N VAL A 530 -28.45 -3.43 8.85
CA VAL A 530 -29.91 -3.38 8.82
C VAL A 530 -30.47 -4.67 8.20
N PRO A 531 -31.68 -5.11 8.62
CA PRO A 531 -32.39 -6.18 7.94
C PRO A 531 -32.47 -5.92 6.42
N THR A 532 -32.13 -6.92 5.61
CA THR A 532 -32.15 -6.85 4.15
C THR A 532 -33.02 -7.98 3.58
N GLN A 533 -33.56 -7.76 2.37
CA GLN A 533 -34.25 -8.75 1.54
C GLN A 533 -35.23 -9.62 2.35
N ASP A 534 -34.89 -10.89 2.59
CA ASP A 534 -35.73 -11.88 3.27
C ASP A 534 -36.17 -11.44 4.68
N MET A 535 -35.28 -10.80 5.44
CA MET A 535 -35.61 -10.31 6.78
C MET A 535 -36.66 -9.19 6.69
N LEU A 536 -36.54 -8.28 5.72
CA LEU A 536 -37.52 -7.21 5.53
C LEU A 536 -38.87 -7.76 5.05
N ILE A 537 -38.87 -8.73 4.15
CA ILE A 537 -40.10 -9.37 3.67
C ILE A 537 -40.80 -10.09 4.84
N GLY A 538 -40.05 -10.84 5.66
CA GLY A 538 -40.60 -11.50 6.85
C GLY A 538 -41.21 -10.52 7.84
N LEU A 539 -40.49 -9.43 8.16
CA LEU A 539 -40.99 -8.38 9.05
C LEU A 539 -42.18 -7.62 8.45
N TYR A 540 -42.18 -7.38 7.14
CA TYR A 540 -43.27 -6.71 6.44
C TYR A 540 -44.54 -7.55 6.44
N VAL A 541 -44.44 -8.85 6.12
CA VAL A 541 -45.57 -9.78 6.20
C VAL A 541 -46.07 -9.90 7.63
N LEU A 542 -45.17 -9.91 8.63
CA LEU A 542 -45.56 -9.93 10.04
C LEU A 542 -46.30 -8.65 10.46
N THR A 543 -45.94 -7.50 9.92
CA THR A 543 -46.54 -6.19 10.25
C THR A 543 -47.57 -5.73 9.23
N ILE A 544 -48.00 -6.60 8.32
CA ILE A 544 -49.07 -6.30 7.39
C ILE A 544 -50.39 -6.23 8.17
N GLY A 545 -51.18 -5.20 7.93
CA GLY A 545 -52.42 -5.00 8.70
C GLY A 545 -53.24 -3.81 8.23
N ASN A 546 -54.56 -3.96 8.25
CA ASN A 546 -55.50 -2.91 7.88
C ASN A 546 -55.45 -1.78 8.92
N ARG A 547 -54.72 -0.70 8.64
CA ARG A 547 -54.67 0.53 9.48
C ARG A 547 -55.97 1.35 9.45
N ARG A 548 -57.12 0.72 9.22
CA ARG A 548 -58.41 1.41 9.29
C ARG A 548 -58.57 1.84 10.74
N GLY A 549 -58.54 3.14 11.04
CA GLY A 549 -58.68 3.65 12.42
C GLY A 549 -60.05 3.31 13.04
N ILE A 550 -60.21 3.56 14.34
CA ILE A 550 -61.43 3.28 15.12
C ILE A 550 -62.70 3.83 14.41
N CYS A 551 -62.59 4.98 13.74
CA CYS A 551 -63.72 5.67 13.10
C CYS A 551 -64.03 5.21 11.66
N ALA A 552 -63.16 4.43 11.01
CA ALA A 552 -63.44 3.93 9.66
C ALA A 552 -64.62 2.93 9.62
N ASN A 553 -64.97 2.33 10.76
CA ASN A 553 -66.13 1.43 10.87
C ASN A 553 -67.43 2.13 11.27
N ARG A 554 -67.41 3.41 11.70
CA ARG A 554 -68.62 4.14 12.14
C ARG A 554 -69.32 4.92 11.03
N TYR A 555 -68.61 5.34 9.98
CA TYR A 555 -69.18 6.09 8.85
C TYR A 555 -69.54 5.24 7.62
N ASN A 556 -69.45 3.90 7.69
CA ASN A 556 -70.03 3.02 6.67
C ASN A 556 -71.48 2.63 7.02
N SER A 557 -72.27 3.62 7.42
CA SER A 557 -73.72 3.53 7.46
C SER A 557 -74.28 4.47 6.39
N CYS A 558 -74.80 3.85 5.32
CA CYS A 558 -75.61 4.47 4.27
C CYS A 558 -74.86 5.33 3.24
N GLY A 559 -74.66 4.74 2.06
CA GLY A 559 -74.25 5.46 0.84
C GLY A 559 -74.65 4.64 -0.39
N ASN A 560 -75.88 4.86 -0.87
CA ASN A 560 -76.38 4.32 -2.14
C ASN A 560 -75.48 4.75 -3.30
N TYR A 561 -74.84 3.79 -3.97
CA TYR A 561 -74.42 3.92 -5.37
C TYR A 561 -74.70 2.59 -6.09
N PRO A 562 -75.48 2.58 -7.20
CA PRO A 562 -75.79 1.36 -7.91
C PRO A 562 -74.65 0.97 -8.87
N ASN A 563 -74.47 -0.34 -9.02
CA ASN A 563 -73.87 -1.04 -10.16
C ASN A 563 -72.38 -0.86 -10.43
N GLN A 564 -71.59 -1.85 -9.99
CA GLN A 564 -70.65 -2.54 -10.89
C GLN A 564 -70.48 -4.00 -10.45
N LYS A 565 -70.87 -4.92 -11.34
CA LYS A 565 -70.76 -6.37 -11.19
C LYS A 565 -69.28 -6.77 -11.09
N VAL A 566 -68.90 -7.42 -9.99
CA VAL A 566 -67.67 -8.22 -9.92
C VAL A 566 -68.06 -9.63 -9.48
N ASN A 567 -67.59 -10.59 -10.28
CA ASN A 567 -67.93 -12.01 -10.23
C ASN A 567 -67.69 -12.63 -8.84
N TYR A 568 -68.72 -13.34 -8.37
CA TYR A 568 -68.64 -14.29 -7.27
C TYR A 568 -67.81 -15.50 -7.70
N ASN A 569 -66.69 -15.72 -7.04
CA ASN A 569 -66.18 -17.06 -6.72
C ASN A 569 -65.07 -16.92 -5.67
N ASN A 570 -65.48 -16.83 -4.41
CA ASN A 570 -64.74 -17.44 -3.31
C ASN A 570 -65.65 -17.53 -2.08
N ASN A 571 -65.76 -18.75 -1.57
CA ASN A 571 -66.49 -19.09 -0.36
C ASN A 571 -65.85 -18.40 0.85
N ASN A 572 -66.26 -17.17 1.13
CA ASN A 572 -66.01 -16.53 2.42
C ASN A 572 -67.07 -17.01 3.42
N PRO A 573 -66.69 -17.44 4.64
CA PRO A 573 -67.65 -17.51 5.72
C PRO A 573 -68.17 -16.08 5.95
N LYS A 574 -69.49 -15.96 6.10
CA LYS A 574 -70.19 -14.74 6.44
C LYS A 574 -69.43 -14.01 7.56
N TYR A 575 -68.90 -12.83 7.28
CA TYR A 575 -68.46 -11.89 8.30
C TYR A 575 -69.71 -11.41 9.05
N THR A 576 -70.12 -12.17 10.07
CA THR A 576 -70.89 -11.64 11.17
C THR A 576 -70.11 -10.47 11.77
N LYS A 577 -70.85 -9.47 12.27
CA LYS A 577 -70.34 -8.29 12.98
C LYS A 577 -69.77 -8.75 14.33
N ASP A 578 -68.75 -9.61 14.29
CA ASP A 578 -68.16 -10.20 15.49
C ASP A 578 -67.36 -9.12 16.19
N LYS A 579 -67.66 -8.94 17.48
CA LYS A 579 -66.96 -8.01 18.37
C LYS A 579 -65.47 -8.27 18.24
N GLU A 580 -64.70 -7.24 17.91
CA GLU A 580 -63.24 -7.32 17.93
C GLU A 580 -62.77 -7.86 19.28
N SER A 581 -61.90 -8.87 19.27
CA SER A 581 -61.49 -9.59 20.46
C SER A 581 -60.62 -8.73 21.38
N LEU A 582 -60.92 -8.77 22.68
CA LEU A 582 -60.24 -7.99 23.71
C LEU A 582 -59.32 -8.88 24.52
N PHE A 583 -58.04 -8.53 24.58
CA PHE A 583 -57.00 -9.25 25.32
C PHE A 583 -56.43 -8.40 26.44
N SER A 584 -56.22 -9.04 27.58
CA SER A 584 -55.61 -8.42 28.77
C SER A 584 -54.08 -8.43 28.72
N SER A 585 -53.51 -9.43 28.04
CA SER A 585 -52.07 -9.69 27.93
C SER A 585 -51.71 -10.12 26.50
N SER A 586 -50.47 -9.82 26.09
CA SER A 586 -49.92 -10.28 24.80
C SER A 586 -49.82 -11.81 24.74
N TYR A 587 -49.62 -12.48 25.87
CA TYR A 587 -49.58 -13.94 25.97
C TYR A 587 -50.93 -14.58 25.68
N ASP A 588 -52.03 -13.96 26.11
CA ASP A 588 -53.39 -14.44 25.86
C ASP A 588 -53.70 -14.40 24.36
N ALA A 589 -53.29 -13.32 23.69
CA ALA A 589 -53.48 -13.14 22.26
C ALA A 589 -52.67 -14.17 21.43
N LEU A 590 -51.43 -14.46 21.85
CA LEU A 590 -50.61 -15.52 21.24
C LEU A 590 -51.19 -16.92 21.50
N GLY A 591 -51.74 -17.15 22.69
CA GLY A 591 -52.46 -18.38 23.03
C GLY A 591 -53.67 -18.59 22.12
N ALA A 592 -54.49 -17.55 21.92
CA ALA A 592 -55.65 -17.57 21.03
C ALA A 592 -55.27 -17.86 19.57
N TYR A 593 -54.14 -17.31 19.10
CA TYR A 593 -53.59 -17.64 17.78
C TYR A 593 -53.14 -19.09 17.65
N ARG A 594 -52.44 -19.63 18.65
CA ARG A 594 -52.04 -21.05 18.66
C ARG A 594 -53.26 -21.98 18.64
N GLN A 595 -54.36 -21.55 19.26
CA GLN A 595 -55.66 -22.24 19.23
C GLN A 595 -56.45 -21.97 17.93
N LYS A 596 -55.87 -21.25 16.96
CA LYS A 596 -56.48 -20.87 15.67
C LYS A 596 -57.77 -20.06 15.79
N GLN A 597 -57.95 -19.33 16.89
CA GLN A 597 -59.13 -18.47 17.11
C GLN A 597 -59.00 -17.12 16.40
N ILE A 598 -57.77 -16.71 16.09
CA ILE A 598 -57.42 -15.40 15.53
C ILE A 598 -56.36 -15.59 14.45
N CYS A 599 -56.38 -14.75 13.41
CA CYS A 599 -55.38 -14.71 12.35
C CYS A 599 -54.30 -13.65 12.63
N LEU A 600 -53.13 -13.74 12.00
CA LEU A 600 -52.04 -12.75 12.20
C LEU A 600 -52.48 -11.31 11.88
N ASP A 601 -53.30 -11.14 10.84
CA ASP A 601 -53.70 -9.84 10.30
C ASP A 601 -55.01 -9.30 10.90
N SER A 602 -55.74 -10.12 11.69
CA SER A 602 -57.03 -9.70 12.24
C SER A 602 -56.83 -8.64 13.33
N PRO A 603 -57.60 -7.53 13.29
CA PRO A 603 -57.50 -6.48 14.30
C PRO A 603 -58.02 -6.98 15.64
N LEU A 604 -57.29 -6.67 16.71
CA LEU A 604 -57.65 -7.00 18.08
C LEU A 604 -57.39 -5.82 19.02
N TRP A 605 -58.01 -5.84 20.18
CA TRP A 605 -57.79 -4.86 21.25
C TRP A 605 -56.86 -5.45 22.31
N LEU A 606 -55.74 -4.79 22.56
CA LEU A 606 -54.81 -5.16 23.61
C LEU A 606 -54.81 -4.12 24.72
N ARG A 607 -54.97 -4.54 25.97
CA ARG A 607 -54.74 -3.68 27.13
C ARG A 607 -53.24 -3.39 27.27
N TRP A 608 -52.84 -2.14 27.08
CA TRP A 608 -51.47 -1.67 27.19
C TRP A 608 -51.13 -1.31 28.65
N LYS A 609 -49.91 -1.66 29.08
CA LYS A 609 -49.42 -1.34 30.43
C LYS A 609 -48.93 0.11 30.47
N LEU A 610 -49.28 0.84 31.54
CA LEU A 610 -49.00 2.27 31.69
C LEU A 610 -47.50 2.60 31.80
N ASP A 611 -46.66 1.66 32.24
CA ASP A 611 -45.22 1.87 32.45
C ASP A 611 -44.39 1.85 31.15
N GLN A 612 -44.95 1.33 30.05
CA GLN A 612 -44.30 1.31 28.74
C GLN A 612 -44.66 2.58 27.98
N ARG A 613 -43.68 3.50 27.85
CA ARG A 613 -43.84 4.82 27.21
C ARG A 613 -44.51 4.68 25.83
N VAL A 614 -45.74 5.18 25.72
CA VAL A 614 -46.39 5.40 24.42
C VAL A 614 -45.75 6.64 23.81
N ILE A 615 -44.74 6.47 22.95
CA ILE A 615 -44.19 7.57 22.16
C ILE A 615 -45.13 7.80 20.98
N GLY A 616 -46.20 8.56 21.22
CA GLY A 616 -47.02 9.17 20.19
C GLY A 616 -46.76 10.67 20.13
N LEU A 617 -46.80 11.25 18.92
CA LEU A 617 -47.04 12.69 18.76
C LEU A 617 -48.33 13.03 19.51
N ARG A 618 -48.41 14.22 20.13
CA ARG A 618 -49.60 14.70 20.86
C ARG A 618 -50.79 14.82 19.90
N GLU A 619 -51.48 13.72 19.65
CA GLU A 619 -52.72 13.68 18.88
C GLU A 619 -53.87 14.23 19.73
N VAL A 620 -54.81 14.93 19.09
CA VAL A 620 -56.06 15.37 19.73
C VAL A 620 -57.06 14.21 19.66
N PRO A 621 -57.81 13.90 20.74
CA PRO A 621 -58.81 12.83 20.69
C PRO A 621 -59.89 13.14 19.66
N ILE A 622 -60.26 12.12 18.87
CA ILE A 622 -61.31 12.22 17.86
C ILE A 622 -62.67 12.40 18.54
N GLU A 623 -62.87 11.71 19.66
CA GLU A 623 -64.10 11.75 20.44
C GLU A 623 -63.79 11.52 21.92
N VAL A 624 -64.49 12.25 22.80
CA VAL A 624 -64.42 12.04 24.24
C VAL A 624 -65.83 11.74 24.76
N GLN A 625 -66.00 10.55 25.35
CA GLN A 625 -67.28 10.10 25.91
C GLN A 625 -67.21 10.13 27.44
N TYR A 626 -68.27 10.61 28.08
CA TYR A 626 -68.40 10.60 29.55
C TYR A 626 -69.56 9.68 29.94
N GLU A 627 -69.30 8.71 30.80
CA GLU A 627 -70.32 7.87 31.40
C GLU A 627 -70.90 8.52 32.65
N SER A 628 -72.15 8.21 33.01
CA SER A 628 -72.84 8.74 34.21
C SER A 628 -72.10 8.44 35.53
N LEU A 629 -71.32 7.35 35.56
CA LEU A 629 -70.44 7.00 36.68
C LEU A 629 -69.17 7.86 36.74
N GLY A 630 -68.96 8.76 35.78
CA GLY A 630 -67.83 9.69 35.68
C GLY A 630 -66.53 9.05 35.19
N THR A 631 -66.63 7.91 34.51
CA THR A 631 -65.57 7.36 33.68
C THR A 631 -65.55 8.14 32.37
N TYR A 632 -64.39 8.60 31.94
CA TYR A 632 -64.24 9.21 30.61
C TYR A 632 -63.47 8.26 29.68
N ARG A 633 -63.86 8.26 28.41
CA ARG A 633 -63.22 7.49 27.33
C ARG A 633 -62.77 8.46 26.25
N GLU A 634 -61.46 8.59 26.07
CA GLU A 634 -60.87 9.34 24.96
C GLU A 634 -60.55 8.36 23.84
N ILE A 635 -61.14 8.58 22.66
CA ILE A 635 -61.01 7.73 21.49
C ILE A 635 -60.09 8.43 20.48
N TYR A 636 -58.99 7.78 20.15
CA TYR A 636 -58.01 8.26 19.17
C TYR A 636 -58.11 7.48 17.86
N ALA A 637 -57.20 7.68 16.90
CA ALA A 637 -57.25 6.93 15.64
C ALA A 637 -57.02 5.42 15.85
N HIS A 638 -56.14 5.04 16.78
CA HIS A 638 -55.66 3.67 16.95
C HIS A 638 -55.63 3.18 18.41
N TYR A 639 -56.01 4.01 19.38
CA TYR A 639 -56.03 3.64 20.79
C TYR A 639 -57.19 4.31 21.54
N LEU A 640 -57.53 3.75 22.69
CA LEU A 640 -58.61 4.14 23.58
C LEU A 640 -58.03 4.34 24.98
N VAL A 641 -58.21 5.53 25.56
CA VAL A 641 -57.81 5.84 26.93
C VAL A 641 -59.05 5.87 27.81
N VAL A 642 -59.04 5.12 28.91
CA VAL A 642 -60.12 5.10 29.89
C VAL A 642 -59.59 5.64 31.21
N GLY A 643 -60.23 6.69 31.75
CA GLY A 643 -59.83 7.30 33.01
C GLY A 643 -61.00 7.60 33.96
N ASN A 644 -60.67 8.00 35.18
CA ASN A 644 -61.64 8.26 36.25
C ASN A 644 -62.04 9.75 36.37
N ARG A 645 -62.95 10.07 37.29
CA ARG A 645 -63.41 11.44 37.59
C ARG A 645 -62.28 12.42 37.95
N LYS A 646 -61.16 11.93 38.49
CA LYS A 646 -59.96 12.72 38.85
C LYS A 646 -58.98 12.91 37.69
N LYS A 647 -59.34 12.48 36.47
CA LYS A 647 -58.46 12.45 35.28
C LYS A 647 -57.25 11.50 35.42
N GLU A 648 -57.31 10.52 36.31
CA GLU A 648 -56.29 9.47 36.38
C GLU A 648 -56.63 8.37 35.36
N ILE A 649 -55.63 7.99 34.55
CA ILE A 649 -55.78 6.96 33.52
C ILE A 649 -55.84 5.58 34.19
N ARG A 650 -56.94 4.83 33.96
CA ARG A 650 -57.14 3.46 34.47
C ARG A 650 -56.58 2.39 33.54
N SER A 651 -56.77 2.55 32.24
CA SER A 651 -56.31 1.57 31.24
C SER A 651 -56.24 2.21 29.86
N ILE A 652 -55.20 1.86 29.11
CA ILE A 652 -55.06 2.20 27.70
C ILE A 652 -55.30 0.91 26.90
N TYR A 653 -56.13 0.97 25.86
CA TYR A 653 -56.33 -0.13 24.93
C TYR A 653 -55.83 0.29 23.55
N ILE A 654 -54.98 -0.53 22.94
CA ILE A 654 -54.43 -0.28 21.61
C ILE A 654 -55.08 -1.25 20.64
N ARG A 655 -55.57 -0.73 19.52
CA ARG A 655 -56.07 -1.55 18.41
C ARG A 655 -54.91 -1.87 17.49
N THR A 656 -54.51 -3.13 17.47
CA THR A 656 -53.32 -3.59 16.74
C THR A 656 -53.57 -4.98 16.15
N THR A 657 -52.59 -5.53 15.45
CA THR A 657 -52.63 -6.93 15.00
C THR A 657 -51.69 -7.78 15.83
N LEU A 658 -51.88 -9.10 15.80
CA LEU A 658 -51.01 -10.02 16.53
C LEU A 658 -49.57 -9.95 16.03
N GLY A 659 -49.37 -9.78 14.73
CA GLY A 659 -48.03 -9.70 14.16
C GLY A 659 -47.23 -8.48 14.64
N HIS A 660 -47.87 -7.32 14.79
CA HIS A 660 -47.25 -6.15 15.43
C HIS A 660 -46.89 -6.44 16.90
N ILE A 661 -47.79 -7.08 17.65
CA ILE A 661 -47.51 -7.46 19.06
C ILE A 661 -46.30 -8.37 19.13
N SER A 662 -46.21 -9.37 18.24
CA SER A 662 -45.07 -10.27 18.17
C SER A 662 -43.78 -9.51 17.87
N PHE A 663 -43.80 -8.62 16.88
CA PHE A 663 -42.62 -7.82 16.51
C PHE A 663 -42.14 -6.90 17.65
N TYR A 664 -43.05 -6.16 18.28
CA TYR A 664 -42.68 -5.30 19.42
C TYR A 664 -42.19 -6.11 20.62
N ARG A 665 -42.73 -7.30 20.83
CA ARG A 665 -42.27 -8.20 21.88
C ARG A 665 -40.84 -8.68 21.62
N GLU A 666 -40.52 -9.09 20.39
CA GLU A 666 -39.14 -9.48 20.03
C GLU A 666 -38.16 -8.32 20.26
N ILE A 667 -38.55 -7.08 19.94
CA ILE A 667 -37.75 -5.90 20.24
C ILE A 667 -37.57 -5.71 21.75
N GLU A 668 -38.65 -5.81 22.52
CA GLU A 668 -38.60 -5.63 23.97
C GLU A 668 -37.75 -6.72 24.64
N GLU A 669 -37.93 -7.99 24.26
CA GLU A 669 -37.12 -9.11 24.76
C GLU A 669 -35.65 -8.96 24.39
N ALA A 670 -35.34 -8.48 23.17
CA ALA A 670 -33.96 -8.19 22.78
C ALA A 670 -33.34 -7.05 23.61
N ILE A 671 -34.09 -5.98 23.89
CA ILE A 671 -33.63 -4.86 24.73
C ILE A 671 -33.45 -5.30 26.19
N GLN A 672 -34.38 -6.09 26.74
CA GLN A 672 -34.29 -6.62 28.10
C GLN A 672 -33.14 -7.63 28.24
N GLY A 673 -32.93 -8.48 27.24
CA GLY A 673 -31.79 -9.38 27.19
C GLY A 673 -30.46 -8.61 27.20
N PHE A 674 -30.38 -7.50 26.46
CA PHE A 674 -29.21 -6.62 26.47
C PHE A 674 -28.97 -5.96 27.83
N SER A 675 -30.01 -5.44 28.49
CA SER A 675 -29.87 -4.78 29.80
C SER A 675 -29.49 -5.76 30.91
N GLN A 676 -30.02 -6.99 30.88
CA GLN A 676 -29.65 -8.05 31.82
C GLN A 676 -28.20 -8.50 31.59
N ALA A 677 -27.77 -8.71 30.35
CA ALA A 677 -26.38 -9.09 30.04
C ALA A 677 -25.36 -8.05 30.56
N TYR A 678 -25.67 -6.76 30.45
CA TYR A 678 -24.83 -5.68 30.97
C TYR A 678 -24.69 -5.69 32.50
N SER A 679 -25.75 -6.10 33.21
CA SER A 679 -25.76 -6.13 34.69
C SER A 679 -24.94 -7.27 35.30
N TYR A 680 -24.61 -8.32 34.54
CA TYR A 680 -23.77 -9.44 34.98
C TYR A 680 -22.28 -9.25 34.63
N THR A 681 -21.92 -8.20 33.90
CA THR A 681 -20.54 -7.91 33.47
C THR A 681 -19.88 -6.74 34.21
N ILE A 682 -20.49 -6.22 35.29
CA ILE A 682 -19.88 -5.26 36.22
C ILE A 682 -19.45 -5.98 37.50
#